data_AF-A0A2K9ALD3-F1
#
_entry.id   AF-A0A2K9ALD3-F1
#
_cell.length_a   1.000
_cell.length_b   1.000
_cell.length_c   1.000
_cell.angle_alpha   90.00
_cell.angle_beta   90.00
_cell.angle_gamma   90.00
#
_symmetry.space_group_name_H-M   'P 1'
#
loop_
_entity.id
_entity.type
_entity.pdbx_description
1 polymer ?
#
loop_
_entity_poly.entity_id
_entity_poly.type
_entity_poly.pdbx_seq_one_letter_code
_entity_poly.pdbx_strand_id
1 'polypeptide(L)'
;MIKKSLLVWLLLISGVLLAACGSKSFTVTFDSQGGTAVPAVEVEEDALVTEPTAPTREGVDGKAYSFTGWFTDEAATSAFDFETPITEDVTLYAGWTLNVVVSFETKTSETLDPVLLGEDGGTVTSAPTPTRAGYEFGGWFFGRPGLTWLESSAIEFPLEVTDSTTLYAYWEPIDSKAVSYAAGETYTWSLTADTALILNPLVYRWSHEDALVDLMATALYSTEVDWETAIADGVADYMGDFSKIENREFSIEALDYVNILVGATRFPVDSNGDEHLTPEGRYNRDAASSIMDTTWTYHIREDLMFENGVAITAETFEYSLQQYLDPLQNNFRSNIFFKTEENRSGYPIANAYEYFTGTATWDQVGFEIIDDYTFSVTTFEPVSQASAVGFGNNLRLVEPAAYEASLTADKTNSTYGTPANPYVSYGAYIIKSWDENQRVVMNKNYDYVLKGTINYKSQVIEIVDDVDQRMQLFEDGQLSVAGLTQDYYAQYAENPNVKKEWDGYPQYIILNTRGSVAEYGGTHEIPEIMLDKRFRQALFYGFDRIYYANNVYAPNTASLLHVPMDTKAYNQDPLYYSESPQYFQVLENADIDPETMGYIPSRAVDLFNAAYNDWVADGNTGPVTLKLAGTDGPFELILYQYVKQSFEELFGTDKLIVEISTNPQEAHDAVLDRMDFDIVLTSVGFGTSTGIQWQYGAIGGFAGEFWHGFGLANPFDKSAISEDNPKGYASYWIEDLEVDLSNTWAFLEELGLDEIGDNEDYMKWYNWLQEETDPDTGAVVKPAGILRETMQDVAISLYADSTPFDATAKEPFPGATTDVYNIVAAMHEAMMDWVNLIPTVTRSSAIVYADNVVITWPFYHGAFIWGPNRYRYLNTDADFADGLYNPYAQ
;
A
#
# COMPACT_ATOMS: atom_id res chain seq x y z
N MET A 1 84.42 -8.86 -63.84
CA MET A 1 84.89 -7.90 -62.82
C MET A 1 83.73 -7.70 -61.86
N ILE A 2 83.73 -8.10 -60.58
CA ILE A 2 84.76 -8.53 -59.62
C ILE A 2 84.04 -9.53 -58.68
N LYS A 3 84.39 -10.83 -58.74
CA LYS A 3 85.03 -11.63 -57.66
C LYS A 3 84.06 -12.04 -56.53
N LYS A 4 83.96 -13.29 -56.05
CA LYS A 4 84.86 -14.44 -56.16
C LYS A 4 84.28 -15.62 -55.34
N SER A 5 84.60 -16.85 -55.76
CA SER A 5 85.07 -17.97 -54.90
C SER A 5 84.03 -18.75 -54.08
N LEU A 6 84.06 -20.08 -53.95
CA LEU A 6 85.08 -21.10 -54.25
C LEU A 6 84.45 -22.52 -54.21
N LEU A 7 84.88 -23.38 -55.15
CA LEU A 7 85.24 -24.82 -55.07
C LEU A 7 84.51 -25.81 -54.09
N VAL A 8 84.27 -27.11 -54.34
CA VAL A 8 84.35 -28.12 -55.44
C VAL A 8 84.78 -29.47 -54.81
N TRP A 9 83.93 -30.50 -54.98
CA TRP A 9 84.23 -31.94 -55.23
C TRP A 9 84.84 -32.76 -54.06
N LEU A 10 84.73 -34.10 -53.92
CA LEU A 10 84.45 -35.28 -54.78
C LEU A 10 84.33 -36.50 -53.83
N LEU A 11 83.49 -37.51 -54.06
CA LEU A 11 83.82 -38.85 -54.60
C LEU A 11 82.75 -39.82 -54.02
N LEU A 12 82.31 -40.93 -54.62
CA LEU A 12 82.33 -41.49 -55.97
C LEU A 12 81.52 -42.80 -55.82
N ILE A 13 80.66 -43.08 -56.81
CA ILE A 13 79.90 -44.30 -57.11
C ILE A 13 80.43 -45.61 -56.50
N SER A 14 79.57 -46.36 -55.80
CA SER A 14 79.35 -47.80 -56.06
C SER A 14 78.04 -48.27 -55.40
N GLY A 15 77.13 -48.86 -56.18
CA GLY A 15 75.89 -49.43 -55.66
C GLY A 15 76.08 -50.75 -54.94
N VAL A 16 75.25 -50.98 -53.93
CA VAL A 16 74.81 -52.31 -53.45
C VAL A 16 73.34 -52.17 -53.05
N LEU A 17 72.52 -53.08 -53.56
CA LEU A 17 71.10 -53.25 -53.25
C LEU A 17 70.84 -53.36 -51.74
N LEU A 18 69.73 -52.77 -51.27
CA LEU A 18 68.84 -53.39 -50.28
C LEU A 18 67.48 -52.66 -50.25
N ALA A 19 66.44 -53.44 -50.54
CA ALA A 19 65.03 -53.29 -50.17
C ALA A 19 64.36 -51.90 -50.30
N ALA A 20 63.50 -51.77 -51.30
CA ALA A 20 62.23 -51.07 -51.11
C ALA A 20 61.44 -51.83 -50.02
N CYS A 21 61.49 -51.34 -48.78
CA CYS A 21 60.44 -51.61 -47.81
C CYS A 21 59.39 -50.52 -48.08
N GLY A 22 58.29 -50.87 -48.76
CA GLY A 22 57.12 -50.00 -48.73
C GLY A 22 56.62 -50.07 -47.30
N SER A 23 56.84 -49.00 -46.53
CA SER A 23 56.21 -48.89 -45.23
C SER A 23 54.71 -48.74 -45.49
N LYS A 24 53.94 -49.66 -44.93
CA LYS A 24 52.51 -49.72 -45.10
C LYS A 24 51.95 -48.70 -44.10
N SER A 25 51.25 -47.68 -44.57
CA SER A 25 50.60 -46.69 -43.70
C SER A 25 49.11 -47.01 -43.54
N PHE A 26 48.55 -46.59 -42.42
CA PHE A 26 47.13 -46.70 -42.09
C PHE A 26 46.56 -45.34 -41.69
N THR A 27 45.29 -45.14 -41.99
CA THR A 27 44.54 -43.92 -41.68
C THR A 27 43.75 -44.11 -40.39
N VAL A 28 43.94 -43.19 -39.44
CA VAL A 28 43.10 -43.04 -38.25
C VAL A 28 42.11 -41.90 -38.52
N THR A 29 40.83 -42.24 -38.63
CA THR A 29 39.74 -41.28 -38.84
C THR A 29 39.06 -40.98 -37.50
N PHE A 30 38.80 -39.70 -37.21
CA PHE A 30 38.12 -39.27 -35.99
C PHE A 30 36.70 -38.79 -36.33
N ASP A 31 35.70 -39.55 -35.92
CA ASP A 31 34.29 -39.16 -36.00
C ASP A 31 33.87 -38.49 -34.69
N SER A 32 33.74 -37.16 -34.72
CA SER A 32 33.40 -36.35 -33.55
C SER A 32 31.95 -36.53 -33.05
N GLN A 33 31.12 -37.31 -33.74
CA GLN A 33 29.76 -37.65 -33.30
C GLN A 33 28.94 -36.41 -32.92
N GLY A 34 28.93 -35.41 -33.81
CA GLY A 34 28.26 -34.12 -33.62
C GLY A 34 29.10 -33.03 -32.96
N GLY A 35 30.33 -33.34 -32.53
CA GLY A 35 31.31 -32.34 -32.08
C GLY A 35 32.07 -31.66 -33.23
N THR A 36 32.94 -30.71 -32.88
CA THR A 36 33.83 -30.02 -33.84
C THR A 36 34.70 -31.01 -34.62
N ALA A 37 34.93 -30.73 -35.91
CA ALA A 37 35.67 -31.62 -36.80
C ALA A 37 37.12 -31.85 -36.35
N VAL A 38 37.56 -33.11 -36.36
CA VAL A 38 38.93 -33.53 -36.02
C VAL A 38 39.58 -34.14 -37.28
N PRO A 39 40.73 -33.63 -37.76
CA PRO A 39 41.37 -34.15 -38.96
C PRO A 39 41.85 -35.60 -38.80
N ALA A 40 41.72 -36.41 -39.85
CA ALA A 40 42.31 -37.75 -39.90
C ALA A 40 43.85 -37.69 -39.98
N VAL A 41 44.52 -38.72 -39.48
CA VAL A 41 45.99 -38.82 -39.42
C VAL A 41 46.45 -40.11 -40.08
N GLU A 42 47.50 -40.05 -40.90
CA GLU A 42 48.19 -41.23 -41.43
C GLU A 42 49.38 -41.60 -40.52
N VAL A 43 49.48 -42.87 -40.14
CA VAL A 43 50.59 -43.43 -39.35
C VAL A 43 51.17 -44.67 -40.03
N GLU A 44 52.46 -44.94 -39.83
CA GLU A 44 53.11 -46.15 -40.35
C GLU A 44 52.63 -47.40 -39.59
N GLU A 45 52.64 -48.57 -40.24
CA GLU A 45 52.31 -49.88 -39.64
C GLU A 45 53.15 -50.11 -38.38
N ASP A 46 52.47 -50.55 -37.31
CA ASP A 46 52.99 -50.73 -35.96
C ASP A 46 53.37 -49.42 -35.21
N ALA A 47 53.09 -48.24 -35.76
CA ALA A 47 53.25 -46.97 -35.05
C ALA A 47 52.03 -46.64 -34.16
N LEU A 48 52.25 -45.76 -33.17
CA LEU A 48 51.19 -45.22 -32.30
C LEU A 48 50.60 -43.94 -32.90
N VAL A 49 49.32 -43.70 -32.64
CA VAL A 49 48.65 -42.43 -32.96
C VAL A 49 48.62 -41.53 -31.73
N THR A 50 48.87 -40.22 -31.90
CA THR A 50 48.75 -39.26 -30.79
C THR A 50 47.29 -38.88 -30.60
N GLU A 51 46.83 -38.84 -29.35
CA GLU A 51 45.49 -38.39 -29.02
C GLU A 51 45.26 -36.94 -29.50
N PRO A 52 44.19 -36.67 -30.27
CA PRO A 52 43.90 -35.32 -30.73
C PRO A 52 43.36 -34.47 -29.58
N THR A 53 43.36 -33.15 -29.77
CA THR A 53 42.61 -32.26 -28.87
C THR A 53 41.13 -32.68 -28.83
N ALA A 54 40.57 -32.79 -27.64
CA ALA A 54 39.17 -33.17 -27.46
C ALA A 54 38.26 -32.25 -28.29
N PRO A 55 37.33 -32.81 -29.09
CA PRO A 55 36.35 -31.99 -29.78
C PRO A 55 35.41 -31.34 -28.75
N THR A 56 34.72 -30.28 -29.15
CA THR A 56 33.64 -29.67 -28.37
C THR A 56 32.31 -29.91 -29.06
N ARG A 57 31.23 -30.09 -28.29
CA ARG A 57 29.87 -30.28 -28.83
C ARG A 57 28.92 -29.27 -28.20
N GLU A 58 28.07 -28.65 -29.03
CA GLU A 58 27.06 -27.70 -28.58
C GLU A 58 25.99 -28.41 -27.73
N GLY A 59 25.58 -27.77 -26.63
CA GLY A 59 24.58 -28.31 -25.71
C GLY A 59 23.18 -28.42 -26.31
N VAL A 60 22.29 -29.13 -25.61
CA VAL A 60 20.88 -29.30 -26.00
C VAL A 60 19.99 -29.18 -24.76
N ASP A 61 18.84 -28.52 -24.90
CA ASP A 61 17.85 -28.35 -23.82
C ASP A 61 18.45 -27.82 -22.51
N GLY A 62 19.38 -26.85 -22.61
CA GLY A 62 20.08 -26.25 -21.47
C GLY A 62 21.17 -27.12 -20.84
N LYS A 63 21.36 -28.36 -21.30
CA LYS A 63 22.38 -29.31 -20.80
C LYS A 63 23.65 -29.24 -21.64
N ALA A 64 24.80 -29.59 -21.05
CA ALA A 64 26.11 -29.54 -21.70
C ALA A 64 26.71 -30.94 -21.94
N TYR A 65 27.35 -31.14 -23.09
CA TYR A 65 28.07 -32.38 -23.38
C TYR A 65 29.50 -32.35 -22.83
N SER A 66 29.88 -33.40 -22.10
CA SER A 66 31.26 -33.67 -21.69
C SER A 66 31.84 -34.76 -22.58
N PHE A 67 33.01 -34.51 -23.19
CA PHE A 67 33.74 -35.50 -23.97
C PHE A 67 34.30 -36.59 -23.05
N THR A 68 33.97 -37.86 -23.31
CA THR A 68 34.37 -38.98 -22.45
C THR A 68 35.54 -39.81 -23.00
N GLY A 69 35.96 -39.55 -24.25
CA GLY A 69 37.08 -40.24 -24.89
C GLY A 69 36.77 -40.68 -26.32
N TRP A 70 37.76 -41.36 -26.91
CA TRP A 70 37.64 -41.98 -28.24
C TRP A 70 37.40 -43.48 -28.11
N PHE A 71 36.47 -44.00 -28.91
CA PHE A 71 35.99 -45.37 -28.83
C PHE A 71 36.10 -46.06 -30.19
N THR A 72 36.24 -47.38 -30.18
CA THR A 72 36.34 -48.18 -31.42
C THR A 72 34.97 -48.54 -32.03
N ASP A 73 33.88 -48.16 -31.36
CA ASP A 73 32.49 -48.36 -31.79
C ASP A 73 31.66 -47.08 -31.67
N GLU A 74 30.69 -46.90 -32.57
CA GLU A 74 29.80 -45.74 -32.62
C GLU A 74 28.93 -45.58 -31.37
N ALA A 75 28.67 -46.67 -30.63
CA ALA A 75 27.90 -46.64 -29.38
C ALA A 75 28.75 -46.21 -28.16
N ALA A 76 30.04 -45.89 -28.37
CA ALA A 76 30.98 -45.45 -27.34
C ALA A 76 31.10 -46.41 -26.14
N THR A 77 31.20 -47.72 -26.41
CA THR A 77 31.28 -48.75 -25.35
C THR A 77 32.69 -49.33 -25.14
N SER A 78 33.56 -49.25 -26.16
CA SER A 78 34.92 -49.82 -26.16
C SER A 78 35.98 -48.74 -26.34
N ALA A 79 36.50 -48.20 -25.22
CA ALA A 79 37.50 -47.13 -25.23
C ALA A 79 38.77 -47.56 -25.98
N PHE A 80 39.30 -46.64 -26.80
CA PHE A 80 40.54 -46.86 -27.53
C PHE A 80 41.75 -46.51 -26.66
N ASP A 81 42.73 -47.40 -26.61
CA ASP A 81 44.01 -47.18 -25.93
C ASP A 81 45.05 -46.67 -26.94
N PHE A 82 45.48 -45.42 -26.77
CA PHE A 82 46.45 -44.76 -27.65
C PHE A 82 47.86 -45.37 -27.61
N GLU A 83 48.12 -46.31 -26.68
CA GLU A 83 49.33 -47.14 -26.69
C GLU A 83 49.21 -48.40 -27.57
N THR A 84 48.08 -48.56 -28.29
CA THR A 84 47.86 -49.66 -29.24
C THR A 84 48.51 -49.36 -30.60
N PRO A 85 49.44 -50.22 -31.11
CA PRO A 85 49.99 -50.09 -32.45
C PRO A 85 48.92 -50.18 -33.54
N ILE A 86 48.97 -49.27 -34.51
CA ILE A 86 48.02 -49.25 -35.63
C ILE A 86 48.47 -50.27 -36.68
N THR A 87 47.66 -51.31 -36.89
CA THR A 87 47.93 -52.41 -37.84
C THR A 87 46.91 -52.47 -38.99
N GLU A 88 45.90 -51.60 -38.99
CA GLU A 88 44.90 -51.40 -40.04
C GLU A 88 44.27 -50.00 -39.94
N ASP A 89 43.54 -49.56 -40.97
CA ASP A 89 42.76 -48.32 -40.92
C ASP A 89 41.70 -48.44 -39.80
N VAL A 90 41.59 -47.42 -38.94
CA VAL A 90 40.66 -47.40 -37.81
C VAL A 90 39.87 -46.10 -37.79
N THR A 91 38.57 -46.21 -37.49
CA THR A 91 37.72 -45.06 -37.16
C THR A 91 37.50 -45.03 -35.66
N LEU A 92 37.80 -43.90 -35.04
CA LEU A 92 37.56 -43.64 -33.64
C LEU A 92 36.37 -42.70 -33.49
N TYR A 93 35.43 -43.07 -32.63
CA TYR A 93 34.17 -42.36 -32.39
C TYR A 93 34.23 -41.62 -31.05
N ALA A 94 33.84 -40.35 -31.03
CA ALA A 94 33.81 -39.55 -29.81
C ALA A 94 32.65 -39.99 -28.90
N GLY A 95 32.94 -40.25 -27.63
CA GLY A 95 31.94 -40.46 -26.58
C GLY A 95 31.53 -39.16 -25.89
N TRP A 96 30.27 -39.06 -25.49
CA TRP A 96 29.69 -37.89 -24.85
C TRP A 96 28.79 -38.26 -23.67
N THR A 97 28.84 -37.48 -22.60
CA THR A 97 27.85 -37.50 -21.50
C THR A 97 27.10 -36.18 -21.48
N LEU A 98 25.77 -36.22 -21.45
CA LEU A 98 24.93 -35.03 -21.30
C LEU A 98 24.79 -34.68 -19.80
N ASN A 99 25.00 -33.42 -19.43
CA ASN A 99 25.09 -32.98 -18.05
C ASN A 99 24.11 -31.84 -17.77
N VAL A 100 23.39 -31.92 -16.66
CA VAL A 100 22.73 -30.76 -16.05
C VAL A 100 23.80 -29.78 -15.57
N VAL A 101 23.62 -28.49 -15.85
CA VAL A 101 24.62 -27.44 -15.61
C VAL A 101 24.12 -26.47 -14.55
N VAL A 102 24.89 -26.31 -13.48
CA VAL A 102 24.69 -25.23 -12.51
C VAL A 102 25.75 -24.18 -12.76
N SER A 103 25.33 -23.04 -13.30
CA SER A 103 26.19 -21.89 -13.62
C SER A 103 26.14 -20.84 -12.52
N PHE A 104 27.20 -20.04 -12.41
CA PHE A 104 27.36 -19.03 -11.37
C PHE A 104 27.63 -17.65 -12.00
N GLU A 105 26.65 -16.75 -11.93
CA GLU A 105 26.79 -15.37 -12.39
C GLU A 105 27.26 -14.49 -11.23
N THR A 106 28.53 -14.07 -11.29
CA THR A 106 29.15 -13.31 -10.20
C THR A 106 28.68 -11.85 -10.15
N LYS A 107 28.03 -11.34 -11.20
CA LYS A 107 27.75 -9.91 -11.41
C LYS A 107 29.02 -9.05 -11.41
N THR A 108 30.15 -9.66 -11.74
CA THR A 108 31.43 -9.00 -11.90
C THR A 108 32.07 -9.47 -13.19
N SER A 109 33.30 -9.03 -13.48
CA SER A 109 34.07 -9.59 -14.59
C SER A 109 34.65 -10.98 -14.28
N GLU A 110 34.53 -11.49 -13.04
CA GLU A 110 34.98 -12.82 -12.66
C GLU A 110 34.04 -13.89 -13.25
N THR A 111 34.62 -14.88 -13.93
CA THR A 111 33.90 -16.05 -14.43
C THR A 111 34.26 -17.24 -13.56
N LEU A 112 33.26 -18.01 -13.14
CA LEU A 112 33.43 -19.23 -12.34
C LEU A 112 33.08 -20.45 -13.18
N ASP A 113 33.80 -21.55 -12.95
CA ASP A 113 33.51 -22.81 -13.62
C ASP A 113 32.14 -23.35 -13.16
N PRO A 114 31.28 -23.81 -14.09
CA PRO A 114 29.99 -24.40 -13.73
C PRO A 114 30.18 -25.78 -13.09
N VAL A 115 29.19 -26.21 -12.31
CA VAL A 115 29.11 -27.60 -11.82
C VAL A 115 28.33 -28.42 -12.85
N LEU A 116 28.95 -29.51 -13.31
CA LEU A 116 28.34 -30.47 -14.23
C LEU A 116 27.84 -31.68 -13.43
N LEU A 117 26.54 -31.95 -13.54
CA LEU A 117 25.85 -33.07 -12.91
C LEU A 117 25.48 -34.14 -13.94
N GLY A 118 24.93 -35.28 -13.50
CA GLY A 118 24.44 -36.31 -14.42
C GLY A 118 23.32 -35.80 -15.34
N GLU A 119 22.91 -36.63 -16.30
CA GLU A 119 21.84 -36.30 -17.25
C GLU A 119 20.51 -35.99 -16.54
N ASP A 120 20.23 -36.68 -15.43
CA ASP A 120 19.04 -36.52 -14.60
C ASP A 120 19.24 -35.53 -13.43
N GLY A 121 20.37 -34.81 -13.41
CA GLY A 121 20.73 -33.90 -12.33
C GLY A 121 21.52 -34.55 -11.19
N GLY A 122 21.44 -33.94 -10.01
CA GLY A 122 22.11 -34.41 -8.79
C GLY A 122 22.34 -33.30 -7.76
N THR A 123 23.17 -33.63 -6.77
CA THR A 123 23.48 -32.74 -5.64
C THR A 123 24.70 -31.88 -5.90
N VAL A 124 24.55 -30.55 -5.83
CA VAL A 124 25.65 -29.61 -5.67
C VAL A 124 26.00 -29.51 -4.18
N THR A 125 27.15 -30.03 -3.77
CA THR A 125 27.52 -30.09 -2.34
C THR A 125 28.06 -28.78 -1.77
N SER A 126 28.62 -27.92 -2.63
CA SER A 126 29.12 -26.60 -2.26
C SER A 126 29.23 -25.72 -3.50
N ALA A 127 29.13 -24.40 -3.31
CA ALA A 127 29.37 -23.41 -4.36
C ALA A 127 30.67 -22.62 -4.10
N PRO A 128 31.31 -22.10 -5.16
CA PRO A 128 32.42 -21.16 -5.02
C PRO A 128 32.01 -19.89 -4.27
N THR A 129 32.97 -19.26 -3.59
CA THR A 129 32.79 -17.98 -2.89
C THR A 129 33.58 -16.90 -3.64
N PRO A 130 32.96 -16.15 -4.57
CA PRO A 130 33.65 -15.09 -5.31
C PRO A 130 34.02 -13.93 -4.39
N THR A 131 34.83 -12.98 -4.90
CA THR A 131 35.18 -11.78 -4.13
C THR A 131 34.99 -10.51 -4.95
N ARG A 132 34.50 -9.45 -4.30
CA ARG A 132 34.32 -8.13 -4.92
C ARG A 132 34.85 -7.06 -3.97
N ALA A 133 35.81 -6.26 -4.44
CA ALA A 133 36.44 -5.23 -3.61
C ALA A 133 35.41 -4.21 -3.09
N GLY A 134 35.36 -4.01 -1.77
CA GLY A 134 34.40 -3.10 -1.12
C GLY A 134 33.02 -3.69 -0.83
N TYR A 135 32.82 -4.99 -1.11
CA TYR A 135 31.56 -5.68 -0.89
C TYR A 135 31.78 -7.00 -0.14
N GLU A 136 30.78 -7.37 0.67
CA GLU A 136 30.61 -8.69 1.26
C GLU A 136 29.76 -9.57 0.33
N PHE A 137 30.14 -10.84 0.22
CA PHE A 137 29.39 -11.83 -0.54
C PHE A 137 28.26 -12.36 0.32
N GLY A 138 27.02 -11.97 0.00
CA GLY A 138 25.82 -12.36 0.76
C GLY A 138 25.25 -13.72 0.40
N GLY A 139 25.85 -14.42 -0.58
CA GLY A 139 25.44 -15.77 -1.00
C GLY A 139 24.94 -15.86 -2.44
N TRP A 140 24.47 -17.07 -2.78
CA TRP A 140 23.92 -17.40 -4.09
C TRP A 140 22.39 -17.43 -4.03
N PHE A 141 21.75 -16.89 -5.06
CA PHE A 141 20.29 -16.79 -5.18
C PHE A 141 19.86 -17.28 -6.57
N PHE A 142 18.62 -17.74 -6.71
CA PHE A 142 18.05 -18.06 -8.02
C PHE A 142 17.68 -16.79 -8.79
N GLY A 143 17.19 -15.77 -8.09
CA GLY A 143 16.82 -14.51 -8.68
C GLY A 143 18.02 -13.64 -9.05
N ARG A 144 17.95 -12.97 -10.21
CA ARG A 144 18.94 -11.95 -10.58
C ARG A 144 19.04 -10.84 -9.53
N PRO A 145 17.96 -10.32 -8.91
CA PRO A 145 18.12 -9.32 -7.85
C PRO A 145 18.90 -9.83 -6.62
N GLY A 146 18.85 -11.14 -6.38
CA GLY A 146 19.32 -11.76 -5.15
C GLY A 146 18.31 -11.58 -4.02
N LEU A 147 18.78 -11.06 -2.88
CA LEU A 147 17.98 -10.88 -1.67
C LEU A 147 16.78 -9.92 -1.89
N THR A 148 15.58 -10.50 -1.96
CA THR A 148 14.30 -9.76 -2.06
C THR A 148 13.31 -10.27 -1.00
N TRP A 149 12.15 -9.66 -0.88
CA TRP A 149 11.12 -10.12 0.04
C TRP A 149 10.47 -11.45 -0.40
N LEU A 150 10.56 -11.81 -1.69
CA LEU A 150 10.14 -13.10 -2.23
C LEU A 150 11.23 -14.17 -2.13
N GLU A 151 12.49 -13.75 -2.03
CA GLU A 151 13.67 -14.62 -1.91
C GLU A 151 14.58 -14.08 -0.80
N SER A 152 14.14 -14.28 0.46
CA SER A 152 14.66 -13.58 1.64
C SER A 152 15.93 -14.18 2.25
N SER A 153 16.43 -15.29 1.70
CA SER A 153 17.63 -15.96 2.17
C SER A 153 18.41 -16.56 1.00
N ALA A 154 19.73 -16.61 1.14
CA ALA A 154 20.59 -17.28 0.18
C ALA A 154 20.30 -18.79 0.13
N ILE A 155 20.63 -19.41 -0.99
CA ILE A 155 20.56 -20.84 -1.20
C ILE A 155 21.47 -21.56 -0.19
N GLU A 156 20.91 -22.54 0.51
CA GLU A 156 21.66 -23.47 1.33
C GLU A 156 22.19 -24.64 0.49
N PHE A 157 23.43 -25.06 0.78
CA PHE A 157 24.03 -26.25 0.18
C PHE A 157 24.12 -27.37 1.22
N PRO A 158 23.90 -28.65 0.85
CA PRO A 158 23.78 -29.16 -0.52
C PRO A 158 22.47 -28.78 -1.23
N LEU A 159 22.57 -28.42 -2.52
CA LEU A 159 21.45 -28.06 -3.40
C LEU A 159 21.16 -29.21 -4.37
N GLU A 160 19.93 -29.71 -4.38
CA GLU A 160 19.47 -30.68 -5.39
C GLU A 160 18.99 -29.96 -6.65
N VAL A 161 19.45 -30.42 -7.82
CA VAL A 161 19.13 -29.79 -9.11
C VAL A 161 18.79 -30.88 -10.13
N THR A 162 17.63 -30.80 -10.75
CA THR A 162 17.18 -31.70 -11.84
C THR A 162 17.37 -31.11 -13.23
N ASP A 163 17.39 -29.78 -13.34
CA ASP A 163 17.45 -29.04 -14.59
C ASP A 163 18.51 -27.94 -14.52
N SER A 164 19.11 -27.61 -15.66
CA SER A 164 20.19 -26.62 -15.68
C SER A 164 19.70 -25.27 -15.18
N THR A 165 20.46 -24.66 -14.27
CA THR A 165 20.09 -23.40 -13.61
C THR A 165 21.29 -22.47 -13.48
N THR A 166 21.01 -21.18 -13.30
CA THR A 166 22.03 -20.15 -13.03
C THR A 166 21.76 -19.55 -11.68
N LEU A 167 22.78 -19.55 -10.83
CA LEU A 167 22.75 -18.90 -9.52
C LEU A 167 23.45 -17.54 -9.63
N TYR A 168 22.87 -16.51 -9.01
CA TYR A 168 23.34 -15.14 -9.05
C TYR A 168 23.93 -14.74 -7.70
N ALA A 169 25.11 -14.10 -7.75
CA ALA A 169 25.77 -13.59 -6.56
C ALA A 169 25.03 -12.35 -6.02
N TYR A 170 24.81 -12.32 -4.71
CA TYR A 170 24.36 -11.13 -4.00
C TYR A 170 25.53 -10.42 -3.30
N TRP A 171 25.58 -9.10 -3.45
CA TRP A 171 26.68 -8.27 -2.95
C TRP A 171 26.14 -7.17 -2.05
N GLU A 172 26.66 -7.12 -0.84
CA GLU A 172 26.36 -6.07 0.13
C GLU A 172 27.57 -5.14 0.26
N PRO A 173 27.42 -3.82 0.13
CA PRO A 173 28.54 -2.92 0.33
C PRO A 173 28.99 -2.94 1.79
N ILE A 174 30.30 -3.05 2.00
CA ILE A 174 30.89 -3.01 3.36
C ILE A 174 30.65 -1.65 4.02
N ASP A 175 30.56 -0.58 3.22
CA ASP A 175 30.18 0.76 3.65
C ASP A 175 29.06 1.25 2.74
N SER A 176 27.82 1.05 3.20
CA SER A 176 26.61 1.47 2.50
C SER A 176 26.62 2.99 2.21
N LYS A 177 27.26 3.81 3.05
CA LYS A 177 27.26 5.28 2.94
C LYS A 177 28.19 5.74 1.81
N ALA A 178 29.30 5.05 1.62
CA ALA A 178 30.31 5.40 0.63
C ALA A 178 29.88 5.12 -0.83
N VAL A 179 29.01 4.12 -1.05
CA VAL A 179 28.62 3.70 -2.41
C VAL A 179 27.84 4.78 -3.15
N SER A 180 28.12 4.95 -4.44
CA SER A 180 27.37 5.83 -5.32
C SER A 180 26.69 5.00 -6.40
N TYR A 181 25.39 5.19 -6.57
CA TYR A 181 24.56 4.46 -7.51
C TYR A 181 24.32 5.27 -8.78
N ALA A 182 24.09 4.59 -9.89
CA ALA A 182 23.75 5.26 -11.16
C ALA A 182 22.33 5.82 -11.12
N ALA A 183 22.01 6.75 -12.03
CA ALA A 183 20.66 7.31 -12.14
C ALA A 183 19.59 6.23 -12.35
N GLY A 184 19.89 5.17 -13.12
CA GLY A 184 18.97 4.04 -13.33
C GLY A 184 18.71 3.17 -12.09
N GLU A 185 19.54 3.29 -11.06
CA GLU A 185 19.46 2.55 -9.78
C GLU A 185 18.94 3.44 -8.63
N THR A 186 18.57 4.69 -8.93
CA THR A 186 18.25 5.71 -7.92
C THR A 186 16.80 6.18 -8.07
N TYR A 187 16.00 5.95 -7.04
CA TYR A 187 14.64 6.47 -6.99
C TYR A 187 14.67 7.95 -6.59
N THR A 188 14.21 8.85 -7.46
CA THR A 188 14.30 10.29 -7.23
C THR A 188 12.92 10.88 -7.06
N TRP A 189 12.70 11.65 -6.00
CA TRP A 189 11.46 12.36 -5.74
C TRP A 189 11.77 13.75 -5.20
N SER A 190 10.73 14.57 -5.00
CA SER A 190 10.92 15.95 -4.58
C SER A 190 10.04 16.32 -3.40
N LEU A 191 10.52 17.32 -2.66
CA LEU A 191 9.82 17.91 -1.55
C LEU A 191 9.74 19.41 -1.78
N THR A 192 8.54 19.95 -1.73
CA THR A 192 8.33 21.40 -1.65
C THR A 192 8.46 21.79 -0.19
N ALA A 193 9.54 22.50 0.15
CA ALA A 193 9.80 22.98 1.50
C ALA A 193 9.86 24.49 1.51
N ASP A 194 8.94 25.12 2.23
CA ASP A 194 9.01 26.52 2.64
C ASP A 194 9.81 26.69 3.96
N THR A 195 10.14 25.58 4.63
CA THR A 195 10.93 25.54 5.87
C THR A 195 12.09 24.55 5.79
N ALA A 196 13.16 24.81 6.56
CA ALA A 196 14.28 23.90 6.67
C ALA A 196 13.82 22.52 7.19
N LEU A 197 14.25 21.46 6.50
CA LEU A 197 13.91 20.07 6.84
C LEU A 197 14.55 19.66 8.18
N ILE A 198 13.74 19.17 9.13
CA ILE A 198 14.22 18.70 10.44
C ILE A 198 14.00 17.18 10.55
N LEU A 199 15.09 16.42 10.61
CA LEU A 199 15.06 14.96 10.76
C LEU A 199 15.39 14.54 12.19
N ASN A 200 14.70 15.15 13.16
CA ASN A 200 14.89 14.89 14.58
C ASN A 200 13.59 14.37 15.20
N PRO A 201 13.54 13.11 15.67
CA PRO A 201 12.31 12.48 16.13
C PRO A 201 11.69 13.15 17.38
N LEU A 202 12.44 14.00 18.08
CA LEU A 202 11.98 14.68 19.30
C LEU A 202 11.26 16.00 19.00
N VAL A 203 11.48 16.59 17.82
CA VAL A 203 11.03 17.98 17.53
C VAL A 203 10.41 18.21 16.15
N TYR A 204 10.44 17.23 15.24
CA TYR A 204 9.81 17.37 13.92
C TYR A 204 8.32 17.72 14.03
N ARG A 205 7.80 18.46 13.05
CA ARG A 205 6.46 19.05 13.09
C ARG A 205 5.57 18.60 11.95
N TRP A 206 6.18 18.19 10.83
CA TRP A 206 5.45 17.93 9.60
C TRP A 206 5.47 16.44 9.26
N SER A 207 4.43 15.98 8.55
CA SER A 207 4.29 14.57 8.14
C SER A 207 5.38 14.12 7.17
N HIS A 208 5.94 15.01 6.35
CA HIS A 208 7.04 14.66 5.46
C HIS A 208 8.35 14.40 6.21
N GLU A 209 8.60 15.11 7.31
CA GLU A 209 9.73 14.85 8.21
C GLU A 209 9.52 13.49 8.91
N ASP A 210 8.29 13.22 9.34
CA ASP A 210 7.87 11.94 9.92
C ASP A 210 8.23 10.76 9.02
N ALA A 211 7.77 10.82 7.76
CA ALA A 211 7.98 9.78 6.76
C ALA A 211 9.48 9.57 6.45
N LEU A 212 10.28 10.65 6.43
CA LEU A 212 11.72 10.54 6.23
C LEU A 212 12.44 9.94 7.45
N VAL A 213 12.00 10.28 8.67
CA VAL A 213 12.50 9.65 9.89
C VAL A 213 12.15 8.16 9.92
N ASP A 214 10.96 7.75 9.47
CA ASP A 214 10.57 6.34 9.38
C ASP A 214 11.46 5.52 8.42
N LEU A 215 12.02 6.15 7.38
CA LEU A 215 13.00 5.48 6.52
C LEU A 215 14.33 5.18 7.25
N MET A 216 14.61 5.89 8.35
CA MET A 216 15.88 5.82 9.09
C MET A 216 15.73 5.21 10.49
N ALA A 217 14.52 4.86 10.90
CA ALA A 217 14.23 4.24 12.19
C ALA A 217 13.71 2.82 12.00
N THR A 218 14.05 1.93 12.93
CA THR A 218 13.47 0.58 13.02
C THR A 218 12.42 0.55 14.12
N ALA A 219 11.17 0.26 13.75
CA ALA A 219 10.13 -0.03 14.73
C ALA A 219 10.37 -1.40 15.40
N LEU A 220 9.89 -1.59 16.63
CA LEU A 220 9.92 -2.91 17.27
C LEU A 220 8.99 -3.90 16.55
N TYR A 221 7.85 -3.41 16.10
CA TYR A 221 6.79 -4.17 15.43
C TYR A 221 6.37 -3.47 14.14
N SER A 222 5.92 -4.23 13.16
CA SER A 222 5.33 -3.68 11.92
C SER A 222 4.17 -4.57 11.49
N THR A 223 3.39 -4.12 10.54
CA THR A 223 2.37 -4.94 9.87
C THR A 223 2.90 -5.52 8.58
N GLU A 224 2.36 -6.67 8.18
CA GLU A 224 2.62 -7.36 6.93
C GLU A 224 1.35 -7.99 6.38
N VAL A 225 1.23 -8.15 5.06
CA VAL A 225 0.13 -8.94 4.47
C VAL A 225 0.18 -10.37 5.01
N ASP A 226 -0.95 -10.87 5.51
CA ASP A 226 -1.07 -12.27 5.90
C ASP A 226 -1.28 -13.15 4.67
N TRP A 227 -0.17 -13.41 3.97
CA TRP A 227 -0.18 -14.26 2.77
C TRP A 227 -0.71 -15.66 3.05
N GLU A 228 -0.53 -16.19 4.25
CA GLU A 228 -1.04 -17.51 4.59
C GLU A 228 -2.57 -17.52 4.66
N THR A 229 -3.17 -16.51 5.31
CA THR A 229 -4.62 -16.33 5.34
C THR A 229 -5.16 -16.04 3.94
N ALA A 230 -4.51 -15.16 3.17
CA ALA A 230 -4.90 -14.86 1.79
C ALA A 230 -4.91 -16.11 0.88
N ILE A 231 -3.93 -17.01 1.03
CA ILE A 231 -3.88 -18.27 0.28
C ILE A 231 -4.95 -19.25 0.77
N ALA A 232 -5.14 -19.37 2.08
CA ALA A 232 -6.15 -20.25 2.67
C ALA A 232 -7.58 -19.86 2.25
N ASP A 233 -7.85 -18.56 2.19
CA ASP A 233 -9.14 -18.00 1.76
C ASP A 233 -9.29 -17.96 0.22
N GLY A 234 -8.23 -18.29 -0.52
CA GLY A 234 -8.23 -18.30 -1.98
C GLY A 234 -8.17 -16.91 -2.62
N VAL A 235 -7.84 -15.86 -1.86
CA VAL A 235 -7.61 -14.49 -2.34
C VAL A 235 -6.33 -14.40 -3.18
N ALA A 236 -5.34 -15.25 -2.86
CA ALA A 236 -4.08 -15.38 -3.59
C ALA A 236 -3.77 -16.87 -3.84
N ASP A 237 -3.08 -17.21 -4.94
CA ASP A 237 -2.60 -18.58 -5.16
C ASP A 237 -1.22 -18.82 -4.53
N TYR A 238 -0.43 -17.75 -4.37
CA TYR A 238 0.89 -17.77 -3.75
C TYR A 238 1.25 -16.39 -3.17
N MET A 239 2.33 -16.32 -2.39
CA MET A 239 2.80 -15.06 -1.81
C MET A 239 3.18 -14.05 -2.89
N GLY A 240 2.55 -12.87 -2.86
CA GLY A 240 2.74 -11.84 -3.88
C GLY A 240 1.83 -11.94 -5.10
N ASP A 241 0.88 -12.86 -5.11
CA ASP A 241 -0.11 -12.96 -6.18
C ASP A 241 -1.21 -11.91 -6.01
N PHE A 242 -1.35 -11.04 -6.99
CA PHE A 242 -2.43 -10.04 -7.07
C PHE A 242 -3.40 -10.33 -8.23
N SER A 243 -3.24 -11.45 -8.95
CA SER A 243 -3.97 -11.72 -10.19
C SER A 243 -5.48 -11.77 -9.99
N LYS A 244 -5.97 -12.33 -8.87
CA LYS A 244 -7.40 -12.37 -8.54
C LYS A 244 -7.98 -11.00 -8.20
N ILE A 245 -7.16 -10.11 -7.62
CA ILE A 245 -7.55 -8.72 -7.38
C ILE A 245 -7.59 -7.96 -8.71
N GLU A 246 -6.60 -8.17 -9.58
CA GLU A 246 -6.58 -7.60 -10.94
C GLU A 246 -7.76 -8.08 -11.79
N ASN A 247 -8.17 -9.34 -11.64
CA ASN A 247 -9.32 -9.92 -12.31
C ASN A 247 -10.66 -9.53 -11.68
N ARG A 248 -10.66 -8.73 -10.60
CA ARG A 248 -11.85 -8.34 -9.82
C ARG A 248 -12.65 -9.54 -9.29
N GLU A 249 -11.95 -10.59 -8.88
CA GLU A 249 -12.54 -11.70 -8.13
C GLU A 249 -12.59 -11.37 -6.63
N PHE A 250 -11.59 -10.62 -6.15
CA PHE A 250 -11.51 -10.08 -4.80
C PHE A 250 -11.10 -8.61 -4.82
N SER A 251 -11.36 -7.95 -3.72
CA SER A 251 -10.92 -6.59 -3.42
C SER A 251 -9.50 -6.58 -2.84
N ILE A 252 -8.77 -5.46 -2.91
CA ILE A 252 -7.43 -5.36 -2.33
C ILE A 252 -7.48 -5.40 -0.79
N GLU A 253 -8.59 -4.97 -0.20
CA GLU A 253 -8.91 -5.03 1.23
C GLU A 253 -9.13 -6.47 1.72
N ALA A 254 -9.32 -7.43 0.80
CA ALA A 254 -9.38 -8.86 1.15
C ALA A 254 -8.03 -9.38 1.68
N LEU A 255 -6.93 -8.69 1.38
CA LEU A 255 -5.65 -8.93 2.01
C LEU A 255 -5.65 -8.35 3.43
N ASP A 256 -5.83 -9.19 4.43
CA ASP A 256 -5.62 -8.81 5.83
C ASP A 256 -4.12 -8.69 6.14
N TYR A 257 -3.81 -8.07 7.27
CA TYR A 257 -2.46 -7.88 7.76
C TYR A 257 -2.26 -8.47 9.16
N VAL A 258 -1.05 -8.96 9.41
CA VAL A 258 -0.58 -9.42 10.71
C VAL A 258 0.52 -8.51 11.23
N ASN A 259 0.59 -8.35 12.56
CA ASN A 259 1.79 -7.77 13.15
C ASN A 259 2.94 -8.79 13.11
N ILE A 260 4.11 -8.32 12.74
CA ILE A 260 5.38 -9.05 12.70
C ILE A 260 6.41 -8.40 13.62
N LEU A 261 7.34 -9.23 14.09
CA LEU A 261 8.48 -8.79 14.88
C LEU A 261 9.56 -8.22 13.96
N VAL A 262 9.99 -6.98 14.22
CA VAL A 262 11.02 -6.30 13.42
C VAL A 262 12.25 -6.02 14.27
N GLY A 263 12.17 -5.04 15.18
CA GLY A 263 13.23 -4.74 16.16
C GLY A 263 13.13 -5.54 17.46
N ALA A 264 12.04 -6.27 17.67
CA ALA A 264 11.81 -7.08 18.86
C ALA A 264 12.01 -8.58 18.60
N THR A 265 12.23 -9.35 19.66
CA THR A 265 12.20 -10.82 19.65
C THR A 265 10.87 -11.40 20.14
N ARG A 266 10.03 -10.57 20.77
CA ARG A 266 8.70 -10.92 21.31
C ARG A 266 7.76 -9.72 21.27
N PHE A 267 6.46 -9.97 21.15
CA PHE A 267 5.42 -8.97 21.44
C PHE A 267 5.43 -8.59 22.93
N PRO A 268 4.82 -7.45 23.32
CA PRO A 268 4.85 -7.01 24.70
C PRO A 268 4.26 -8.06 25.63
N VAL A 269 5.02 -8.38 26.68
CA VAL A 269 4.68 -9.42 27.66
C VAL A 269 4.06 -8.77 28.89
N ASP A 270 2.93 -9.30 29.33
CA ASP A 270 2.18 -8.78 30.49
C ASP A 270 2.87 -9.12 31.83
N SER A 271 2.32 -8.65 32.94
CA SER A 271 2.82 -8.88 34.29
C SER A 271 2.76 -10.35 34.76
N ASN A 272 2.02 -11.21 34.05
CA ASN A 272 1.96 -12.66 34.30
C ASN A 272 2.97 -13.43 33.46
N GLY A 273 3.68 -12.77 32.54
CA GLY A 273 4.63 -13.41 31.64
C GLY A 273 4.00 -13.93 30.34
N ASP A 274 2.78 -13.49 30.00
CA ASP A 274 2.07 -13.92 28.79
C ASP A 274 2.23 -12.91 27.63
N GLU A 275 2.39 -13.44 26.43
CA GLU A 275 2.50 -12.71 25.16
C GLU A 275 1.17 -12.68 24.38
N HIS A 276 0.17 -13.43 24.86
CA HIS A 276 -1.20 -13.46 24.32
C HIS A 276 -1.28 -13.84 22.83
N LEU A 277 -0.42 -14.76 22.41
CA LEU A 277 -0.40 -15.26 21.04
C LEU A 277 -1.53 -16.27 20.79
N THR A 278 -1.93 -16.41 19.53
CA THR A 278 -2.81 -17.50 19.09
C THR A 278 -2.15 -18.88 19.31
N PRO A 279 -2.89 -19.99 19.26
CA PRO A 279 -2.30 -21.34 19.33
C PRO A 279 -1.21 -21.61 18.28
N GLU A 280 -1.26 -20.91 17.14
CA GLU A 280 -0.28 -20.95 16.05
C GLU A 280 0.95 -20.06 16.31
N GLY A 281 0.98 -19.33 17.43
CA GLY A 281 2.08 -18.45 17.81
C GLY A 281 2.04 -17.08 17.13
N ARG A 282 0.87 -16.60 16.70
CA ARG A 282 0.71 -15.29 16.03
C ARG A 282 0.13 -14.23 16.95
N TYR A 283 0.41 -12.96 16.64
CA TYR A 283 -0.25 -11.83 17.30
C TYR A 283 -1.73 -11.76 16.91
N ASN A 284 -2.62 -11.66 17.90
CA ASN A 284 -4.05 -11.49 17.67
C ASN A 284 -4.47 -10.03 17.84
N ARG A 285 -4.67 -9.31 16.73
CA ARG A 285 -5.03 -7.88 16.71
C ARG A 285 -6.36 -7.58 17.40
N ASP A 286 -7.35 -8.44 17.21
CA ASP A 286 -8.69 -8.21 17.74
C ASP A 286 -8.71 -8.41 19.26
N ALA A 287 -8.05 -9.46 19.76
CA ALA A 287 -7.91 -9.70 21.19
C ALA A 287 -7.03 -8.64 21.88
N ALA A 288 -5.98 -8.16 21.20
CA ALA A 288 -4.99 -7.24 21.77
C ALA A 288 -5.58 -5.90 22.25
N SER A 289 -6.73 -5.47 21.70
CA SER A 289 -7.43 -4.26 22.16
C SER A 289 -8.14 -4.44 23.50
N SER A 290 -8.41 -5.68 23.91
CA SER A 290 -9.12 -6.03 25.15
C SER A 290 -8.20 -6.60 26.24
N ILE A 291 -6.99 -7.01 25.89
CA ILE A 291 -5.98 -7.48 26.84
C ILE A 291 -5.35 -6.26 27.50
N MET A 292 -5.66 -6.02 28.78
CA MET A 292 -5.25 -4.82 29.51
C MET A 292 -4.25 -5.16 30.62
N ASP A 293 -3.15 -4.42 30.71
CA ASP A 293 -2.23 -4.46 31.86
C ASP A 293 -1.66 -3.06 32.13
N THR A 294 -1.16 -2.85 33.35
CA THR A 294 -0.41 -1.67 33.79
C THR A 294 1.09 -1.81 33.60
N THR A 295 1.60 -3.01 33.31
CA THR A 295 3.03 -3.23 33.05
C THR A 295 3.23 -4.10 31.82
N TRP A 296 4.07 -3.63 30.91
CA TRP A 296 4.43 -4.33 29.69
C TRP A 296 5.94 -4.45 29.56
N THR A 297 6.43 -5.65 29.24
CA THR A 297 7.85 -5.98 29.09
C THR A 297 8.22 -6.17 27.63
N TYR A 298 9.28 -5.52 27.18
CA TYR A 298 9.74 -5.49 25.79
C TYR A 298 11.09 -6.22 25.67
N HIS A 299 11.25 -7.01 24.60
CA HIS A 299 12.45 -7.80 24.34
C HIS A 299 13.03 -7.38 22.99
N ILE A 300 14.20 -6.74 23.03
CA ILE A 300 14.88 -6.14 21.88
C ILE A 300 15.74 -7.21 21.19
N ARG A 301 15.93 -7.08 19.88
CA ARG A 301 16.92 -7.88 19.14
C ARG A 301 18.35 -7.46 19.47
N GLU A 302 19.23 -8.45 19.65
CA GLU A 302 20.64 -8.21 19.99
C GLU A 302 21.49 -7.71 18.81
N ASP A 303 21.01 -7.89 17.58
CA ASP A 303 21.71 -7.49 16.35
C ASP A 303 21.35 -6.08 15.86
N LEU A 304 20.53 -5.33 16.61
CA LEU A 304 20.24 -3.95 16.26
C LEU A 304 21.43 -3.04 16.51
N MET A 305 21.71 -2.20 15.52
CA MET A 305 22.77 -1.19 15.59
C MET A 305 22.41 0.06 14.82
N PHE A 306 22.96 1.18 15.26
CA PHE A 306 23.03 2.41 14.48
C PHE A 306 24.01 2.26 13.31
N GLU A 307 23.89 3.11 12.30
CA GLU A 307 24.72 3.12 11.08
C GLU A 307 26.23 3.29 11.34
N ASN A 308 26.58 3.72 12.55
CA ASN A 308 27.97 3.86 13.00
C ASN A 308 28.50 2.61 13.76
N GLY A 309 27.72 1.53 13.83
CA GLY A 309 28.05 0.28 14.51
C GLY A 309 27.81 0.28 16.03
N VAL A 310 27.20 1.33 16.58
CA VAL A 310 26.82 1.37 18.01
C VAL A 310 25.60 0.47 18.23
N ALA A 311 25.72 -0.51 19.13
CA ALA A 311 24.64 -1.42 19.47
C ALA A 311 23.46 -0.69 20.12
N ILE A 312 22.25 -1.18 19.86
CA ILE A 312 21.01 -0.67 20.46
C ILE A 312 20.59 -1.61 21.59
N THR A 313 20.55 -1.06 22.81
CA THR A 313 20.22 -1.79 24.05
C THR A 313 19.03 -1.14 24.76
N ALA A 314 18.55 -1.74 25.85
CA ALA A 314 17.55 -1.15 26.73
C ALA A 314 17.96 0.25 27.24
N GLU A 315 19.25 0.50 27.45
CA GLU A 315 19.78 1.82 27.82
C GLU A 315 19.55 2.87 26.71
N THR A 316 19.57 2.47 25.43
CA THR A 316 19.27 3.37 24.31
C THR A 316 17.80 3.83 24.33
N PHE A 317 16.88 2.91 24.64
CA PHE A 317 15.46 3.22 24.81
C PHE A 317 15.23 4.13 26.02
N GLU A 318 15.87 3.82 27.15
CA GLU A 318 15.84 4.66 28.36
C GLU A 318 16.32 6.09 28.06
N TYR A 319 17.51 6.21 27.46
CA TYR A 319 18.11 7.49 27.10
C TYR A 319 17.20 8.30 26.17
N SER A 320 16.64 7.66 25.14
CA SER A 320 15.77 8.34 24.17
C SER A 320 14.50 8.87 24.85
N LEU A 321 13.86 8.06 25.71
CA LEU A 321 12.68 8.50 26.48
C LEU A 321 13.02 9.64 27.45
N GLN A 322 14.18 9.60 28.09
CA GLN A 322 14.69 10.72 28.90
C GLN A 322 14.81 12.00 28.07
N GLN A 323 15.35 11.92 26.84
CA GLN A 323 15.48 13.10 25.98
C GLN A 323 14.12 13.62 25.51
N TYR A 324 13.16 12.74 25.19
CA TYR A 324 11.77 13.17 24.91
C TYR A 324 11.17 13.97 26.06
N LEU A 325 11.38 13.51 27.29
CA LEU A 325 10.78 14.10 28.49
C LEU A 325 11.67 15.12 29.21
N ASP A 326 12.80 15.53 28.62
CA ASP A 326 13.75 16.43 29.29
C ASP A 326 13.09 17.80 29.56
N PRO A 327 13.00 18.23 30.84
CA PRO A 327 12.31 19.46 31.22
C PRO A 327 13.03 20.74 30.76
N LEU A 328 14.34 20.67 30.50
CA LEU A 328 15.14 21.80 30.04
C LEU A 328 15.00 21.99 28.53
N GLN A 329 14.88 20.90 27.78
CA GLN A 329 14.71 20.92 26.33
C GLN A 329 13.26 21.18 25.92
N ASN A 330 12.29 20.68 26.70
CA ASN A 330 10.86 20.87 26.46
C ASN A 330 10.47 20.48 25.01
N ASN A 331 10.91 19.29 24.59
CA ASN A 331 10.79 18.80 23.23
C ASN A 331 9.32 18.73 22.77
N PHE A 332 9.08 19.14 21.52
CA PHE A 332 7.74 19.29 20.97
C PHE A 332 6.93 17.99 21.00
N ARG A 333 7.59 16.83 20.79
CA ARG A 333 6.97 15.50 20.73
C ARG A 333 6.86 14.80 22.09
N SER A 334 7.19 15.48 23.19
CA SER A 334 7.11 14.94 24.56
C SER A 334 5.69 14.49 24.94
N ASN A 335 4.66 15.16 24.40
CA ASN A 335 3.25 14.90 24.66
C ASN A 335 2.79 13.48 24.28
N ILE A 336 3.53 12.77 23.43
CA ILE A 336 3.24 11.37 23.10
C ILE A 336 3.41 10.49 24.34
N PHE A 337 4.36 10.80 25.22
CA PHE A 337 4.81 9.90 26.30
C PHE A 337 4.29 10.26 27.69
N PHE A 338 3.33 11.18 27.80
CA PHE A 338 2.65 11.44 29.06
C PHE A 338 1.16 11.74 28.84
N LYS A 339 0.32 11.35 29.80
CA LYS A 339 -1.13 11.63 29.78
C LYS A 339 -1.51 12.59 30.90
N THR A 340 -2.38 13.56 30.60
CA THR A 340 -2.97 14.49 31.59
C THR A 340 -4.47 14.67 31.31
N GLU A 341 -5.16 15.44 32.14
CA GLU A 341 -6.57 15.80 31.90
C GLU A 341 -6.76 16.54 30.55
N GLU A 342 -5.78 17.37 30.19
CA GLU A 342 -5.72 18.14 28.94
C GLU A 342 -5.16 17.32 27.76
N ASN A 343 -4.15 16.48 28.01
CA ASN A 343 -3.55 15.59 27.01
C ASN A 343 -4.02 14.15 27.20
N ARG A 344 -5.15 13.79 26.59
CA ARG A 344 -5.76 12.46 26.75
C ARG A 344 -5.18 11.38 25.84
N SER A 345 -4.42 11.77 24.82
CA SER A 345 -3.91 10.87 23.77
C SER A 345 -2.51 10.33 24.04
N GLY A 346 -1.78 10.90 25.00
CA GLY A 346 -0.44 10.41 25.35
C GLY A 346 -0.45 9.12 26.18
N TYR A 347 0.68 8.43 26.21
CA TYR A 347 0.87 7.22 27.02
C TYR A 347 0.84 7.56 28.51
N PRO A 348 0.07 6.84 29.34
CA PRO A 348 -0.04 7.09 30.78
C PRO A 348 1.14 6.50 31.57
N ILE A 349 2.38 6.73 31.12
CA ILE A 349 3.60 6.25 31.79
C ILE A 349 3.67 6.88 33.18
N ALA A 350 3.88 6.06 34.22
CA ALA A 350 3.91 6.52 35.60
C ALA A 350 4.97 7.62 35.78
N ASN A 351 4.58 8.74 36.40
CA ASN A 351 5.44 9.91 36.69
C ASN A 351 6.14 10.59 35.49
N ALA A 352 5.77 10.28 34.24
CA ALA A 352 6.40 10.87 33.07
C ALA A 352 6.13 12.38 32.93
N TYR A 353 4.89 12.82 33.22
CA TYR A 353 4.54 14.24 33.21
C TYR A 353 5.23 15.01 34.37
N GLU A 354 5.32 14.38 35.53
CA GLU A 354 5.99 14.94 36.70
C GLU A 354 7.49 15.11 36.43
N TYR A 355 8.13 14.15 35.74
CA TYR A 355 9.52 14.30 35.29
C TYR A 355 9.66 15.44 34.27
N PHE A 356 8.79 15.48 33.26
CA PHE A 356 8.76 16.52 32.24
C PHE A 356 8.56 17.94 32.79
N THR A 357 7.83 18.08 33.91
CA THR A 357 7.63 19.36 34.61
C THR A 357 8.69 19.65 35.67
N GLY A 358 9.65 18.75 35.88
CA GLY A 358 10.71 18.87 36.88
C GLY A 358 10.26 18.66 38.32
N THR A 359 9.12 17.99 38.54
CA THR A 359 8.56 17.68 39.87
C THR A 359 8.84 16.25 40.35
N ALA A 360 9.31 15.36 39.48
CA ALA A 360 9.84 14.03 39.81
C ALA A 360 11.25 13.81 39.23
N THR A 361 11.96 12.83 39.77
CA THR A 361 13.26 12.35 39.24
C THR A 361 13.07 11.12 38.35
N TRP A 362 14.06 10.82 37.49
CA TRP A 362 13.96 9.74 36.51
C TRP A 362 13.70 8.36 37.14
N ASP A 363 14.30 8.08 38.29
CA ASP A 363 14.10 6.83 39.05
C ASP A 363 12.65 6.62 39.55
N GLN A 364 11.79 7.64 39.42
CA GLN A 364 10.36 7.54 39.71
C GLN A 364 9.53 7.28 38.44
N VAL A 365 10.07 7.53 37.25
CA VAL A 365 9.38 7.29 35.97
C VAL A 365 9.19 5.78 35.79
N GLY A 366 8.04 5.37 35.26
CA GLY A 366 7.68 3.98 35.00
C GLY A 366 8.45 3.35 33.85
N PHE A 367 9.78 3.35 33.91
CA PHE A 367 10.68 2.70 32.97
C PHE A 367 11.76 1.95 33.77
N GLU A 368 11.89 0.64 33.56
CA GLU A 368 12.86 -0.20 34.26
C GLU A 368 13.65 -1.05 33.26
N ILE A 369 14.99 -0.96 33.33
CA ILE A 369 15.88 -1.87 32.61
C ILE A 369 15.98 -3.18 33.40
N ILE A 370 15.66 -4.30 32.75
CA ILE A 370 15.76 -5.65 33.32
C ILE A 370 17.15 -6.23 32.99
N ASP A 371 17.56 -6.12 31.73
CA ASP A 371 18.89 -6.47 31.21
C ASP A 371 19.20 -5.69 29.93
N ASP A 372 20.35 -5.96 29.30
CA ASP A 372 20.85 -5.23 28.12
C ASP A 372 19.84 -5.16 26.96
N TYR A 373 18.93 -6.13 26.83
CA TYR A 373 17.97 -6.21 25.72
C TYR A 373 16.52 -6.33 26.20
N THR A 374 16.25 -6.06 27.48
CA THR A 374 14.92 -6.18 28.06
C THR A 374 14.62 -4.99 28.98
N PHE A 375 13.50 -4.33 28.75
CA PHE A 375 12.99 -3.29 29.64
C PHE A 375 11.48 -3.43 29.86
N SER A 376 10.99 -2.87 30.96
CA SER A 376 9.56 -2.79 31.26
C SER A 376 9.10 -1.34 31.36
N VAL A 377 7.84 -1.11 31.01
CA VAL A 377 7.16 0.18 31.17
C VAL A 377 5.95 -0.01 32.06
N THR A 378 5.84 0.81 33.10
CA THR A 378 4.71 0.82 34.03
C THR A 378 3.87 2.08 33.81
N THR A 379 2.57 1.89 33.65
CA THR A 379 1.58 2.96 33.48
C THR A 379 0.75 3.14 34.75
N PHE A 380 0.20 4.34 34.96
CA PHE A 380 -0.65 4.63 36.13
C PHE A 380 -2.10 4.14 35.97
N GLU A 381 -2.49 3.75 34.75
CA GLU A 381 -3.77 3.11 34.41
C GLU A 381 -3.53 1.97 33.41
N PRO A 382 -4.40 0.95 33.33
CA PRO A 382 -4.23 -0.14 32.38
C PRO A 382 -4.25 0.35 30.94
N VAL A 383 -3.34 -0.18 30.11
CA VAL A 383 -3.30 0.03 28.66
C VAL A 383 -3.40 -1.32 27.94
N SER A 384 -3.98 -1.30 26.74
CA SER A 384 -4.14 -2.51 25.95
C SER A 384 -2.82 -3.02 25.39
N GLN A 385 -2.74 -4.31 25.05
CA GLN A 385 -1.58 -4.86 24.34
C GLN A 385 -1.35 -4.14 23.00
N ALA A 386 -2.43 -3.75 22.30
CA ALA A 386 -2.33 -2.95 21.08
C ALA A 386 -1.67 -1.58 21.34
N SER A 387 -2.04 -0.91 22.43
CA SER A 387 -1.39 0.33 22.87
C SER A 387 0.08 0.10 23.26
N ALA A 388 0.41 -1.04 23.88
CA ALA A 388 1.78 -1.41 24.23
C ALA A 388 2.66 -1.66 22.99
N VAL A 389 2.12 -2.32 21.96
CA VAL A 389 2.76 -2.45 20.64
C VAL A 389 3.00 -1.07 20.03
N GLY A 390 1.99 -0.20 20.07
CA GLY A 390 2.11 1.19 19.61
C GLY A 390 3.22 1.97 20.31
N PHE A 391 3.40 1.80 21.63
CA PHE A 391 4.49 2.44 22.37
C PHE A 391 5.87 2.03 21.81
N GLY A 392 6.06 0.73 21.57
CA GLY A 392 7.30 0.19 21.01
C GLY A 392 7.63 0.71 19.61
N ASN A 393 6.62 1.14 18.85
CA ASN A 393 6.79 1.73 17.52
C ASN A 393 6.98 3.26 17.57
N ASN A 394 6.37 3.94 18.55
CA ASN A 394 6.41 5.39 18.68
C ASN A 394 7.69 5.90 19.36
N LEU A 395 8.38 5.09 20.17
CA LEU A 395 9.66 5.45 20.80
C LEU A 395 10.82 5.36 19.81
N ARG A 396 10.93 6.38 18.95
CA ARG A 396 12.04 6.51 18.00
C ARG A 396 13.32 6.93 18.71
N LEU A 397 14.43 6.29 18.37
CA LEU A 397 15.68 6.39 19.11
C LEU A 397 16.56 7.53 18.59
N VAL A 398 17.40 8.07 19.46
CA VAL A 398 18.53 8.93 19.11
C VAL A 398 19.82 8.25 19.53
N GLU A 399 20.88 8.37 18.72
CA GLU A 399 22.18 7.80 19.11
C GLU A 399 22.77 8.65 20.25
N PRO A 400 23.04 8.08 21.44
CA PRO A 400 23.32 8.88 22.63
C PRO A 400 24.53 9.81 22.51
N ALA A 401 25.63 9.35 21.91
CA ALA A 401 26.85 10.15 21.81
C ALA A 401 26.70 11.30 20.80
N ALA A 402 26.09 11.05 19.64
CA ALA A 402 25.82 12.05 18.62
C ALA A 402 24.78 13.06 19.09
N TYR A 403 23.74 12.63 19.81
CA TYR A 403 22.74 13.53 20.37
C TYR A 403 23.37 14.48 21.40
N GLU A 404 24.09 13.95 22.39
CA GLU A 404 24.79 14.77 23.39
C GLU A 404 25.79 15.74 22.74
N ALA A 405 26.53 15.30 21.72
CA ALA A 405 27.48 16.15 21.00
C ALA A 405 26.81 17.30 20.21
N SER A 406 25.55 17.13 19.84
CA SER A 406 24.78 18.11 19.07
C SER A 406 24.04 19.14 19.93
N LEU A 407 24.00 18.94 21.26
CA LEU A 407 23.37 19.86 22.20
C LEU A 407 24.10 21.20 22.22
N THR A 408 23.30 22.26 22.34
CA THR A 408 23.78 23.60 22.66
C THR A 408 24.48 23.63 24.02
N ALA A 409 25.34 24.63 24.24
CA ALA A 409 26.12 24.71 25.48
C ALA A 409 25.26 24.83 26.76
N ASP A 410 24.04 25.34 26.65
CA ASP A 410 23.07 25.41 27.76
C ASP A 410 22.10 24.21 27.81
N LYS A 411 22.24 23.26 26.88
CA LYS A 411 21.43 22.04 26.75
C LYS A 411 19.93 22.26 26.54
N THR A 412 19.51 23.46 26.13
CA THR A 412 18.08 23.75 25.89
C THR A 412 17.62 23.35 24.49
N ASN A 413 18.56 23.22 23.55
CA ASN A 413 18.30 22.89 22.15
C ASN A 413 19.37 21.93 21.61
N SER A 414 19.00 21.19 20.57
CA SER A 414 19.86 20.25 19.85
C SER A 414 19.91 20.59 18.36
N THR A 415 21.08 20.37 17.74
CA THR A 415 21.24 20.43 16.28
C THR A 415 21.19 19.04 15.63
N TYR A 416 20.86 18.00 16.39
CA TYR A 416 20.65 16.65 15.86
C TYR A 416 19.53 16.63 14.81
N GLY A 417 19.68 15.84 13.76
CA GLY A 417 18.72 15.79 12.65
C GLY A 417 18.78 17.00 11.73
N THR A 418 19.95 17.63 11.58
CA THR A 418 20.21 18.74 10.64
C THR A 418 21.37 18.39 9.71
N PRO A 419 21.63 19.13 8.62
CA PRO A 419 22.79 18.86 7.75
C PRO A 419 24.14 18.86 8.50
N ALA A 420 24.27 19.67 9.56
CA ALA A 420 25.49 19.75 10.36
C ALA A 420 25.69 18.55 11.29
N ASN A 421 24.59 18.01 11.84
CA ASN A 421 24.57 16.79 12.64
C ASN A 421 23.42 15.90 12.17
N PRO A 422 23.58 15.17 11.05
CA PRO A 422 22.52 14.35 10.48
C PRO A 422 22.05 13.28 11.47
N TYR A 423 20.80 12.84 11.29
CA TYR A 423 20.25 11.73 12.05
C TYR A 423 21.11 10.48 11.85
N VAL A 424 21.55 9.86 12.95
CA VAL A 424 22.26 8.58 12.91
C VAL A 424 21.19 7.49 12.76
N SER A 425 21.05 6.98 11.55
CA SER A 425 20.04 5.99 11.20
C SER A 425 20.27 4.66 11.92
N TYR A 426 19.19 3.93 12.15
CA TYR A 426 19.19 2.51 12.49
C TYR A 426 18.08 1.77 11.71
N GLY A 427 17.61 2.35 10.60
CA GLY A 427 16.51 1.87 9.77
C GLY A 427 16.95 1.50 8.36
N ALA A 428 15.99 1.46 7.44
CA ALA A 428 16.16 0.96 6.06
C ALA A 428 17.10 1.81 5.18
N TYR A 429 17.28 3.09 5.49
CA TYR A 429 18.11 4.01 4.73
C TYR A 429 19.04 4.82 5.64
N ILE A 430 20.19 5.20 5.09
CA ILE A 430 21.20 6.06 5.71
C ILE A 430 21.40 7.32 4.88
N ILE A 431 21.67 8.46 5.53
CA ILE A 431 21.94 9.72 4.83
C ILE A 431 23.39 9.69 4.32
N LYS A 432 23.56 9.62 2.99
CA LYS A 432 24.87 9.74 2.33
C LYS A 432 25.36 11.18 2.30
N SER A 433 24.50 12.11 1.91
CA SER A 433 24.82 13.54 1.85
C SER A 433 23.55 14.37 1.97
N TRP A 434 23.67 15.53 2.60
CA TRP A 434 22.56 16.47 2.79
C TRP A 434 23.05 17.89 2.50
N ASP A 435 22.53 18.46 1.42
CA ASP A 435 22.59 19.89 1.13
C ASP A 435 21.25 20.51 1.52
N GLU A 436 21.27 21.35 2.56
CA GLU A 436 20.09 21.87 3.28
C GLU A 436 18.97 22.39 2.37
N ASN A 437 19.34 23.06 1.28
CA ASN A 437 18.39 23.77 0.42
C ASN A 437 18.35 23.22 -1.00
N GLN A 438 18.98 22.07 -1.25
CA GLN A 438 19.05 21.50 -2.59
C GLN A 438 18.62 20.05 -2.62
N ARG A 439 19.23 19.20 -1.78
CA ARG A 439 19.00 17.77 -1.90
C ARG A 439 19.44 16.94 -0.71
N VAL A 440 18.73 15.84 -0.49
CA VAL A 440 19.13 14.76 0.41
C VAL A 440 19.36 13.50 -0.42
N VAL A 441 20.52 12.86 -0.23
CA VAL A 441 20.85 11.58 -0.86
C VAL A 441 20.89 10.52 0.23
N MET A 442 20.08 9.48 0.07
CA MET A 442 20.00 8.35 0.97
C MET A 442 20.39 7.07 0.24
N ASN A 443 21.11 6.19 0.93
CA ASN A 443 21.42 4.85 0.44
C ASN A 443 20.69 3.81 1.28
N LYS A 444 20.37 2.66 0.70
CA LYS A 444 19.90 1.50 1.44
C LYS A 444 20.91 1.14 2.54
N ASN A 445 20.41 0.87 3.73
CA ASN A 445 21.20 0.34 4.83
C ASN A 445 21.25 -1.19 4.73
N TYR A 446 22.41 -1.75 4.38
CA TYR A 446 22.59 -3.20 4.29
C TYR A 446 22.80 -3.89 5.64
N ASP A 447 22.91 -3.14 6.74
CA ASP A 447 22.88 -3.67 8.11
C ASP A 447 21.45 -3.71 8.69
N TYR A 448 20.46 -3.20 7.95
CA TYR A 448 19.07 -3.22 8.38
C TYR A 448 18.50 -4.64 8.45
N VAL A 449 17.82 -4.96 9.56
CA VAL A 449 17.29 -6.31 9.87
C VAL A 449 16.32 -6.86 8.82
N LEU A 450 15.59 -6.00 8.11
CA LEU A 450 14.68 -6.39 7.03
C LEU A 450 15.13 -5.87 5.66
N LYS A 451 16.45 -5.75 5.41
CA LYS A 451 16.99 -5.28 4.13
C LYS A 451 16.45 -5.97 2.88
N GLY A 452 16.04 -7.24 2.95
CA GLY A 452 15.43 -7.95 1.82
C GLY A 452 14.10 -7.35 1.35
N THR A 453 13.43 -6.57 2.21
CA THR A 453 12.16 -5.91 1.89
C THR A 453 12.31 -4.58 1.17
N ILE A 454 13.53 -4.15 0.89
CA ILE A 454 13.84 -2.85 0.28
C ILE A 454 14.50 -3.07 -1.07
N ASN A 455 13.82 -2.69 -2.16
CA ASN A 455 14.37 -2.90 -3.50
C ASN A 455 15.24 -1.73 -3.97
N TYR A 456 14.92 -0.48 -3.61
CA TYR A 456 15.70 0.67 -4.06
C TYR A 456 17.06 0.72 -3.35
N LYS A 457 18.13 0.80 -4.15
CA LYS A 457 19.51 0.94 -3.66
C LYS A 457 19.81 2.35 -3.13
N SER A 458 19.19 3.36 -3.73
CA SER A 458 19.32 4.76 -3.35
C SER A 458 18.03 5.52 -3.54
N GLN A 459 17.79 6.49 -2.66
CA GLN A 459 16.75 7.49 -2.80
C GLN A 459 17.35 8.89 -2.82
N VAL A 460 16.89 9.74 -3.73
CA VAL A 460 17.28 11.14 -3.81
C VAL A 460 16.03 11.99 -3.65
N ILE A 461 16.11 12.97 -2.74
CA ILE A 461 15.06 13.94 -2.47
C ILE A 461 15.56 15.29 -2.95
N GLU A 462 14.97 15.81 -4.02
CA GLU A 462 15.23 17.16 -4.52
C GLU A 462 14.34 18.16 -3.76
N ILE A 463 14.95 19.21 -3.22
CA ILE A 463 14.24 20.31 -2.57
C ILE A 463 13.93 21.34 -3.66
N VAL A 464 12.65 21.52 -3.96
CA VAL A 464 12.17 22.35 -5.07
C VAL A 464 11.36 23.52 -4.56
N ASP A 465 11.54 24.69 -5.19
CA ASP A 465 10.98 25.95 -4.74
C ASP A 465 9.45 25.99 -4.89
N ASP A 466 8.92 25.36 -5.94
CA ASP A 466 7.50 25.32 -6.23
C ASP A 466 7.07 24.11 -7.09
N VAL A 467 5.76 24.03 -7.34
CA VAL A 467 5.12 22.95 -8.09
C VAL A 467 5.52 22.98 -9.57
N ASP A 468 5.68 24.15 -10.18
CA ASP A 468 6.00 24.25 -11.61
C ASP A 468 7.40 23.69 -11.88
N GLN A 469 8.36 24.03 -11.03
CA GLN A 469 9.71 23.49 -11.08
C GLN A 469 9.69 21.96 -10.89
N ARG A 470 8.91 21.45 -9.93
CA ARG A 470 8.75 20.00 -9.71
C ARG A 470 8.26 19.30 -10.97
N MET A 471 7.22 19.84 -11.60
CA MET A 471 6.62 19.24 -12.78
C MET A 471 7.56 19.28 -13.98
N GLN A 472 8.34 20.35 -14.16
CA GLN A 472 9.39 20.41 -15.19
C GLN A 472 10.47 19.34 -14.97
N LEU A 473 10.92 19.12 -13.73
CA LEU A 473 11.89 18.06 -13.43
C LEU A 473 11.34 16.67 -13.73
N PHE A 474 10.05 16.44 -13.47
CA PHE A 474 9.39 15.19 -13.83
C PHE A 474 9.30 15.01 -15.35
N GLU A 475 8.88 16.04 -16.10
CA GLU A 475 8.83 16.00 -17.57
C GLU A 475 10.20 15.77 -18.22
N ASP A 476 11.27 16.28 -17.61
CA ASP A 476 12.66 16.09 -18.05
C ASP A 476 13.21 14.68 -17.69
N GLY A 477 12.44 13.84 -17.00
CA GLY A 477 12.85 12.50 -16.56
C GLY A 477 13.83 12.51 -15.38
N GLN A 478 13.89 13.61 -14.62
CA GLN A 478 14.78 13.76 -13.46
C GLN A 478 14.11 13.32 -12.14
N LEU A 479 12.77 13.22 -12.11
CA LEU A 479 12.02 12.64 -10.99
C LEU A 479 11.39 11.31 -11.41
N SER A 480 11.42 10.33 -10.51
CA SER A 480 10.70 9.06 -10.63
C SER A 480 9.21 9.21 -10.30
N VAL A 481 8.82 10.29 -9.63
CA VAL A 481 7.46 10.52 -9.16
C VAL A 481 7.18 12.02 -8.98
N ALA A 482 5.93 12.43 -9.20
CA ALA A 482 5.46 13.77 -8.86
C ALA A 482 4.01 13.75 -8.35
N GLY A 483 3.75 14.47 -7.26
CA GLY A 483 2.38 14.72 -6.78
C GLY A 483 1.67 15.73 -7.67
N LEU A 484 0.43 15.41 -8.08
CA LEU A 484 -0.38 16.25 -8.96
C LEU A 484 -1.23 17.23 -8.14
N THR A 485 -1.11 18.52 -8.46
CA THR A 485 -2.00 19.57 -7.96
C THR A 485 -3.10 19.87 -8.98
N GLN A 486 -4.07 20.69 -8.59
CA GLN A 486 -5.14 21.16 -9.48
C GLN A 486 -4.64 21.68 -10.84
N ASP A 487 -3.57 22.48 -10.84
CA ASP A 487 -3.04 23.11 -12.06
C ASP A 487 -2.50 22.12 -13.09
N TYR A 488 -2.01 20.95 -12.64
CA TYR A 488 -1.39 19.93 -13.50
C TYR A 488 -2.24 18.68 -13.65
N TYR A 489 -3.20 18.44 -12.78
CA TYR A 489 -3.94 17.19 -12.74
C TYR A 489 -4.65 16.89 -14.07
N ALA A 490 -5.31 17.88 -14.69
CA ALA A 490 -5.99 17.70 -15.97
C ALA A 490 -5.05 17.28 -17.12
N GLN A 491 -3.76 17.66 -17.08
CA GLN A 491 -2.76 17.25 -18.08
C GLN A 491 -2.42 15.77 -17.97
N TYR A 492 -2.43 15.22 -16.75
CA TYR A 492 -2.00 13.85 -16.47
C TYR A 492 -3.16 12.90 -16.16
N ALA A 493 -4.39 13.37 -16.03
CA ALA A 493 -5.53 12.57 -15.57
C ALA A 493 -5.74 11.25 -16.35
N GLU A 494 -5.43 11.24 -17.64
CA GLU A 494 -5.55 10.08 -18.54
C GLU A 494 -4.25 9.22 -18.63
N ASN A 495 -3.20 9.57 -17.88
CA ASN A 495 -1.94 8.84 -17.90
C ASN A 495 -2.07 7.54 -17.07
N PRO A 496 -1.76 6.36 -17.63
CA PRO A 496 -1.91 5.07 -16.94
C PRO A 496 -1.01 4.90 -15.70
N ASN A 497 0.04 5.72 -15.55
CA ASN A 497 0.91 5.73 -14.38
C ASN A 497 0.42 6.68 -13.27
N VAL A 498 -0.72 7.35 -13.45
CA VAL A 498 -1.37 8.08 -12.37
C VAL A 498 -2.00 7.07 -11.41
N LYS A 499 -1.59 7.15 -10.15
CA LYS A 499 -2.21 6.43 -9.05
C LYS A 499 -2.95 7.44 -8.19
N LYS A 500 -4.21 7.14 -7.92
CA LYS A 500 -5.04 7.91 -6.99
C LYS A 500 -5.21 7.14 -5.70
N GLU A 501 -5.46 7.86 -4.62
CA GLU A 501 -5.86 7.31 -3.34
C GLU A 501 -7.03 8.13 -2.82
N TRP A 502 -8.08 7.46 -2.36
CA TRP A 502 -9.19 8.08 -1.65
C TRP A 502 -8.88 8.13 -0.16
N ASP A 503 -9.20 9.24 0.51
CA ASP A 503 -8.89 9.42 1.94
C ASP A 503 -10.10 9.21 2.86
N GLY A 504 -11.25 8.77 2.31
CA GLY A 504 -12.47 8.48 3.08
C GLY A 504 -13.29 9.72 3.49
N TYR A 505 -13.07 10.88 2.85
CA TYR A 505 -13.78 12.14 3.10
C TYR A 505 -14.60 12.64 1.90
N PRO A 506 -15.86 12.24 1.75
CA PRO A 506 -16.80 12.91 0.85
C PRO A 506 -17.08 14.36 1.24
N GLN A 507 -17.37 15.20 0.24
CA GLN A 507 -17.79 16.59 0.39
C GLN A 507 -19.22 16.79 -0.13
N TYR A 508 -19.99 17.61 0.58
CA TYR A 508 -21.39 17.89 0.27
C TYR A 508 -21.71 19.38 0.31
N ILE A 509 -22.70 19.79 -0.49
CA ILE A 509 -23.50 20.98 -0.20
C ILE A 509 -24.71 20.52 0.62
N ILE A 510 -24.76 20.87 1.89
CA ILE A 510 -25.87 20.53 2.79
C ILE A 510 -26.97 21.58 2.63
N LEU A 511 -28.22 21.13 2.55
CA LEU A 511 -29.40 21.98 2.38
C LEU A 511 -30.17 22.10 3.71
N ASN A 512 -30.33 23.31 4.24
CA ASN A 512 -31.07 23.51 5.47
C ASN A 512 -32.59 23.59 5.21
N THR A 513 -33.32 22.55 5.59
CA THR A 513 -34.81 22.50 5.53
C THR A 513 -35.49 22.74 6.88
N ARG A 514 -34.70 22.96 7.95
CA ARG A 514 -35.19 23.20 9.31
C ARG A 514 -35.31 24.67 9.67
N GLY A 515 -34.35 25.46 9.22
CA GLY A 515 -34.13 26.81 9.74
C GLY A 515 -33.32 26.82 11.02
N SER A 516 -32.98 28.02 11.49
CA SER A 516 -32.15 28.20 12.68
C SER A 516 -32.75 27.61 13.96
N VAL A 517 -31.88 27.08 14.83
CA VAL A 517 -32.28 26.54 16.13
C VAL A 517 -32.22 27.64 17.20
N ALA A 518 -33.40 28.12 17.61
CA ALA A 518 -33.52 29.21 18.59
C ALA A 518 -32.90 28.89 19.96
N GLU A 519 -32.89 27.63 20.38
CA GLU A 519 -32.26 27.16 21.63
C GLU A 519 -30.76 27.46 21.67
N TYR A 520 -30.09 27.42 20.51
CA TYR A 520 -28.68 27.76 20.35
C TYR A 520 -28.45 29.23 19.97
N GLY A 521 -29.52 30.04 19.92
CA GLY A 521 -29.45 31.46 19.56
C GLY A 521 -29.44 31.75 18.05
N GLY A 522 -29.84 30.78 17.22
CA GLY A 522 -30.05 31.00 15.79
C GLY A 522 -31.28 31.87 15.51
N THR A 523 -31.22 32.70 14.47
CA THR A 523 -32.30 33.66 14.12
C THR A 523 -32.61 33.75 12.63
N HIS A 524 -31.91 32.97 11.80
CA HIS A 524 -32.06 32.99 10.36
C HIS A 524 -33.25 32.13 9.90
N GLU A 525 -34.10 32.71 9.07
CA GLU A 525 -35.21 32.04 8.43
C GLU A 525 -34.80 31.66 7.01
N ILE A 526 -34.90 30.37 6.71
CA ILE A 526 -34.62 29.84 5.37
C ILE A 526 -35.70 30.30 4.38
N PRO A 527 -35.36 30.51 3.10
CA PRO A 527 -36.35 30.75 2.06
C PRO A 527 -37.35 29.58 1.98
N GLU A 528 -38.66 29.86 1.99
CA GLU A 528 -39.69 28.80 1.97
C GLU A 528 -39.59 27.88 0.75
N ILE A 529 -39.04 28.37 -0.36
CA ILE A 529 -38.79 27.56 -1.57
C ILE A 529 -37.79 26.41 -1.32
N MET A 530 -36.96 26.47 -0.28
CA MET A 530 -36.09 25.35 0.14
C MET A 530 -36.89 24.10 0.52
N LEU A 531 -38.15 24.26 0.93
CA LEU A 531 -39.07 23.17 1.25
C LEU A 531 -39.62 22.51 -0.02
N ASP A 532 -39.61 23.20 -1.16
CA ASP A 532 -39.99 22.62 -2.46
C ASP A 532 -38.93 21.64 -2.94
N LYS A 533 -39.32 20.36 -3.02
CA LYS A 533 -38.46 19.28 -3.49
C LYS A 533 -37.89 19.55 -4.89
N ARG A 534 -38.65 20.17 -5.80
CA ARG A 534 -38.18 20.48 -7.17
C ARG A 534 -37.05 21.51 -7.15
N PHE A 535 -37.08 22.46 -6.21
CA PHE A 535 -36.00 23.42 -6.04
C PHE A 535 -34.70 22.74 -5.60
N ARG A 536 -34.76 21.84 -4.61
CA ARG A 536 -33.60 21.08 -4.15
C ARG A 536 -33.05 20.15 -5.25
N GLN A 537 -33.94 19.44 -5.96
CA GLN A 537 -33.58 18.64 -7.12
C GLN A 537 -32.93 19.48 -8.24
N ALA A 538 -33.39 20.72 -8.46
CA ALA A 538 -32.77 21.60 -9.42
C ALA A 538 -31.31 21.92 -9.05
N LEU A 539 -31.03 22.22 -7.79
CA LEU A 539 -29.64 22.42 -7.32
C LEU A 539 -28.81 21.14 -7.48
N PHE A 540 -29.38 19.97 -7.18
CA PHE A 540 -28.71 18.68 -7.33
C PHE A 540 -28.32 18.36 -8.78
N TYR A 541 -29.26 18.49 -9.72
CA TYR A 541 -29.02 18.23 -11.14
C TYR A 541 -28.22 19.35 -11.83
N GLY A 542 -28.19 20.55 -11.23
CA GLY A 542 -27.54 21.74 -11.77
C GLY A 542 -26.07 21.91 -11.40
N PHE A 543 -25.53 21.07 -10.52
CA PHE A 543 -24.14 21.16 -10.09
C PHE A 543 -23.23 20.27 -10.94
N ASP A 544 -22.29 20.87 -11.67
CA ASP A 544 -21.31 20.15 -12.51
C ASP A 544 -20.16 19.61 -11.63
N ARG A 545 -20.34 18.38 -11.15
CA ARG A 545 -19.41 17.68 -10.26
C ARG A 545 -18.12 17.27 -10.95
N ILE A 546 -18.18 16.94 -12.24
CA ILE A 546 -17.01 16.49 -12.99
C ILE A 546 -16.06 17.67 -13.19
N TYR A 547 -16.59 18.81 -13.63
CA TYR A 547 -15.78 20.02 -13.76
C TYR A 547 -15.23 20.46 -12.40
N TYR A 548 -16.09 20.46 -11.37
CA TYR A 548 -15.69 20.79 -10.00
C TYR A 548 -14.53 19.92 -9.52
N ALA A 549 -14.65 18.59 -9.62
CA ALA A 549 -13.65 17.63 -9.18
C ALA A 549 -12.33 17.76 -9.96
N ASN A 550 -12.38 17.96 -11.27
CA ASN A 550 -11.18 17.92 -12.11
C ASN A 550 -10.47 19.28 -12.28
N ASN A 551 -11.17 20.40 -12.02
CA ASN A 551 -10.65 21.73 -12.36
C ASN A 551 -10.74 22.75 -11.23
N VAL A 552 -11.59 22.55 -10.21
CA VAL A 552 -11.78 23.49 -9.10
C VAL A 552 -11.26 22.92 -7.79
N TYR A 553 -11.55 21.63 -7.56
CA TYR A 553 -11.14 20.88 -6.39
C TYR A 553 -10.38 19.60 -6.79
N ALA A 554 -9.49 19.71 -7.77
CA ALA A 554 -8.64 18.59 -8.18
C ALA A 554 -7.55 18.29 -7.14
N PRO A 555 -7.13 17.01 -7.00
CA PRO A 555 -7.42 15.86 -7.88
C PRO A 555 -8.53 14.92 -7.36
N ASN A 556 -9.57 15.48 -6.72
CA ASN A 556 -10.65 14.69 -6.15
C ASN A 556 -11.50 13.98 -7.21
N THR A 557 -12.32 13.01 -6.78
CA THR A 557 -13.17 12.24 -7.68
C THR A 557 -14.62 12.69 -7.53
N ALA A 558 -15.28 13.08 -8.64
CA ALA A 558 -16.70 13.42 -8.63
C ALA A 558 -17.52 12.26 -8.09
N SER A 559 -18.48 12.53 -7.20
CA SER A 559 -19.29 11.48 -6.56
C SER A 559 -20.77 11.84 -6.54
N LEU A 560 -21.61 10.83 -6.77
CA LEU A 560 -23.06 10.89 -6.52
C LEU A 560 -23.45 10.21 -5.20
N LEU A 561 -22.50 9.59 -4.51
CA LEU A 561 -22.77 8.86 -3.28
C LEU A 561 -22.83 9.79 -2.08
N HIS A 562 -23.67 9.42 -1.12
CA HIS A 562 -23.73 10.09 0.18
C HIS A 562 -22.55 9.67 1.06
N VAL A 563 -21.88 8.57 0.75
CA VAL A 563 -20.70 8.03 1.45
C VAL A 563 -19.46 8.13 0.54
N PRO A 564 -18.24 7.80 1.01
CA PRO A 564 -17.07 7.68 0.14
C PRO A 564 -17.31 6.77 -1.08
N MET A 565 -16.59 7.00 -2.18
CA MET A 565 -16.77 6.22 -3.41
C MET A 565 -16.21 4.80 -3.32
N ASP A 566 -15.23 4.64 -2.47
CA ASP A 566 -14.50 3.41 -2.18
C ASP A 566 -15.21 2.51 -1.17
N THR A 567 -16.47 2.79 -0.83
CA THR A 567 -17.17 2.00 0.17
C THR A 567 -17.73 0.68 -0.39
N LYS A 568 -17.44 -0.42 0.30
CA LYS A 568 -17.99 -1.78 0.09
C LYS A 568 -18.89 -2.22 1.25
N ALA A 569 -19.63 -3.32 1.09
CA ALA A 569 -20.28 -3.96 2.23
C ALA A 569 -19.25 -4.68 3.11
N TYR A 570 -18.41 -5.54 2.51
CA TYR A 570 -17.39 -6.32 3.18
C TYR A 570 -16.03 -6.21 2.48
N ASN A 571 -14.92 -6.48 3.21
CA ASN A 571 -13.56 -6.33 2.66
C ASN A 571 -13.30 -7.26 1.46
N GLN A 572 -13.93 -8.44 1.42
CA GLN A 572 -13.76 -9.41 0.32
C GLN A 572 -14.52 -9.05 -0.96
N ASP A 573 -15.47 -8.10 -0.91
CA ASP A 573 -16.33 -7.78 -2.04
C ASP A 573 -15.52 -7.24 -3.22
N PRO A 574 -15.63 -7.83 -4.43
CA PRO A 574 -14.82 -7.42 -5.58
C PRO A 574 -15.15 -6.02 -6.12
N LEU A 575 -16.34 -5.50 -5.78
CA LEU A 575 -16.86 -4.24 -6.32
C LEU A 575 -17.20 -3.27 -5.20
N TYR A 576 -16.84 -2.00 -5.39
CA TYR A 576 -17.45 -0.91 -4.63
C TYR A 576 -18.94 -0.82 -4.93
N TYR A 577 -19.72 -0.27 -4.01
CA TYR A 577 -21.15 -0.04 -4.28
C TYR A 577 -21.36 0.81 -5.54
N SER A 578 -20.51 1.83 -5.79
CA SER A 578 -20.56 2.65 -7.02
C SER A 578 -20.30 1.87 -8.32
N GLU A 579 -19.87 0.62 -8.23
CA GLU A 579 -19.62 -0.25 -9.37
C GLU A 579 -20.64 -1.40 -9.46
N SER A 580 -21.56 -1.48 -8.49
CA SER A 580 -22.55 -2.54 -8.38
C SER A 580 -23.70 -2.36 -9.39
N PRO A 581 -24.34 -3.45 -9.84
CA PRO A 581 -25.57 -3.39 -10.61
C PRO A 581 -26.68 -2.59 -9.91
N GLN A 582 -26.78 -2.68 -8.59
CA GLN A 582 -27.75 -1.96 -7.77
C GLN A 582 -27.57 -0.44 -7.90
N TYR A 583 -26.34 0.06 -7.81
CA TYR A 583 -26.06 1.48 -8.01
C TYR A 583 -26.45 1.95 -9.42
N PHE A 584 -26.10 1.18 -10.47
CA PHE A 584 -26.49 1.54 -11.83
C PHE A 584 -28.01 1.49 -12.03
N GLN A 585 -28.73 0.61 -11.33
CA GLN A 585 -30.19 0.59 -11.33
C GLN A 585 -30.78 1.86 -10.69
N VAL A 586 -30.20 2.37 -9.60
CA VAL A 586 -30.58 3.67 -9.00
C VAL A 586 -30.45 4.80 -10.02
N LEU A 587 -29.34 4.83 -10.77
CA LEU A 587 -29.12 5.84 -11.80
C LEU A 587 -30.11 5.71 -12.96
N GLU A 588 -30.39 4.49 -13.42
CA GLU A 588 -31.39 4.24 -14.46
C GLU A 588 -32.79 4.69 -14.02
N ASN A 589 -33.19 4.36 -12.78
CA ASN A 589 -34.48 4.75 -12.20
C ASN A 589 -34.62 6.28 -12.12
N ALA A 590 -33.52 6.99 -11.88
CA ALA A 590 -33.46 8.45 -11.88
C ALA A 590 -33.25 9.07 -13.28
N ASP A 591 -33.19 8.28 -14.35
CA ASP A 591 -32.86 8.73 -15.72
C ASP A 591 -31.55 9.55 -15.75
N ILE A 592 -30.52 9.03 -15.07
CA ILE A 592 -29.17 9.62 -15.01
C ILE A 592 -28.21 8.77 -15.83
N ASP A 593 -27.55 9.42 -16.79
CA ASP A 593 -26.38 8.85 -17.44
C ASP A 593 -25.19 8.87 -16.46
N PRO A 594 -24.58 7.72 -16.11
CA PRO A 594 -23.45 7.67 -15.19
C PRO A 594 -22.28 8.57 -15.62
N GLU A 595 -22.07 8.79 -16.92
CA GLU A 595 -20.99 9.65 -17.43
C GLU A 595 -21.18 11.12 -17.06
N THR A 596 -22.39 11.53 -16.67
CA THR A 596 -22.69 12.92 -16.29
C THR A 596 -22.53 13.21 -14.81
N MET A 597 -22.39 12.17 -13.97
CA MET A 597 -22.46 12.30 -12.50
C MET A 597 -23.63 13.16 -12.03
N GLY A 598 -24.80 12.95 -12.65
CA GLY A 598 -26.05 13.64 -12.33
C GLY A 598 -26.12 15.10 -12.78
N TYR A 599 -25.17 15.61 -13.56
CA TYR A 599 -25.25 16.96 -14.12
C TYR A 599 -26.16 16.99 -15.36
N ILE A 600 -27.41 17.45 -15.17
CA ILE A 600 -28.45 17.50 -16.19
C ILE A 600 -29.03 18.93 -16.22
N PRO A 601 -28.34 19.89 -16.83
CA PRO A 601 -28.65 21.32 -16.70
C PRO A 601 -30.05 21.69 -17.23
N SER A 602 -30.53 21.03 -18.29
CA SER A 602 -31.88 21.26 -18.81
C SER A 602 -32.96 20.87 -17.79
N ARG A 603 -32.84 19.68 -17.18
CA ARG A 603 -33.74 19.18 -16.14
C ARG A 603 -33.70 20.10 -14.91
N ALA A 604 -32.50 20.52 -14.51
CA ALA A 604 -32.31 21.47 -13.41
C ALA A 604 -33.06 22.78 -13.65
N VAL A 605 -32.89 23.39 -14.83
CA VAL A 605 -33.56 24.65 -15.19
C VAL A 605 -35.08 24.51 -15.23
N ASP A 606 -35.60 23.39 -15.75
CA ASP A 606 -37.05 23.15 -15.79
C ASP A 606 -37.66 23.00 -14.39
N LEU A 607 -37.01 22.21 -13.52
CA LEU A 607 -37.42 22.03 -12.12
C LEU A 607 -37.35 23.35 -11.35
N PHE A 608 -36.26 24.11 -11.51
CA PHE A 608 -36.08 25.40 -10.87
C PHE A 608 -37.18 26.38 -11.28
N ASN A 609 -37.44 26.51 -12.58
CA ASN A 609 -38.47 27.42 -13.08
C ASN A 609 -39.86 27.03 -12.59
N ALA A 610 -40.18 25.74 -12.49
CA ALA A 610 -41.45 25.28 -11.94
C ALA A 610 -41.60 25.70 -10.46
N ALA A 611 -40.60 25.42 -9.62
CA ALA A 611 -40.62 25.80 -8.21
C ALA A 611 -40.67 27.32 -8.02
N TYR A 612 -39.85 28.07 -8.76
CA TYR A 612 -39.78 29.53 -8.68
C TYR A 612 -41.09 30.19 -9.11
N ASN A 613 -41.74 29.69 -10.17
CA ASN A 613 -43.02 30.24 -10.62
C ASN A 613 -44.13 30.03 -9.58
N ASP A 614 -44.18 28.88 -8.92
CA ASP A 614 -45.12 28.61 -7.84
C ASP A 614 -44.83 29.49 -6.62
N TRP A 615 -43.55 29.62 -6.24
CA TRP A 615 -43.12 30.53 -5.17
C TRP A 615 -43.50 32.00 -5.44
N VAL A 616 -43.39 32.47 -6.68
CA VAL A 616 -43.86 33.80 -7.09
C VAL A 616 -45.39 33.88 -7.08
N ALA A 617 -46.09 32.81 -7.47
CA ALA A 617 -47.56 32.75 -7.44
C ALA A 617 -48.11 32.85 -6.00
N ASP A 618 -47.35 32.38 -5.01
CA ASP A 618 -47.64 32.52 -3.58
C ASP A 618 -47.42 33.95 -3.03
N GLY A 619 -46.98 34.88 -3.89
CA GLY A 619 -46.87 36.31 -3.59
C GLY A 619 -45.45 36.79 -3.28
N ASN A 620 -44.45 35.92 -3.40
CA ASN A 620 -43.05 36.29 -3.24
C ASN A 620 -42.53 37.06 -4.47
N THR A 621 -41.47 37.86 -4.29
CA THR A 621 -40.91 38.70 -5.36
C THR A 621 -39.39 38.77 -5.28
N GLY A 622 -38.73 38.96 -6.43
CA GLY A 622 -37.28 39.10 -6.52
C GLY A 622 -36.58 37.74 -6.53
N PRO A 623 -35.24 37.73 -6.56
CA PRO A 623 -34.48 36.49 -6.56
C PRO A 623 -34.58 35.78 -5.19
N VAL A 624 -34.63 34.46 -5.23
CA VAL A 624 -34.34 33.62 -4.07
C VAL A 624 -32.90 33.88 -3.65
N THR A 625 -32.67 34.26 -2.40
CA THR A 625 -31.33 34.53 -1.88
C THR A 625 -30.93 33.41 -0.93
N LEU A 626 -29.83 32.73 -1.22
CA LEU A 626 -29.28 31.64 -0.40
C LEU A 626 -27.99 32.11 0.29
N LYS A 627 -27.96 32.03 1.61
CA LYS A 627 -26.76 32.21 2.44
C LYS A 627 -25.92 30.94 2.41
N LEU A 628 -24.79 30.99 1.71
CA LEU A 628 -23.74 29.97 1.72
C LEU A 628 -22.76 30.25 2.86
N ALA A 629 -22.85 29.47 3.93
CA ALA A 629 -21.92 29.58 5.04
C ALA A 629 -20.61 28.82 4.77
N GLY A 630 -19.49 29.36 5.25
CA GLY A 630 -18.17 28.75 5.11
C GLY A 630 -17.11 29.38 6.00
N THR A 631 -15.88 28.87 5.91
CA THR A 631 -14.70 29.45 6.57
C THR A 631 -14.06 30.54 5.71
N ASP A 632 -13.23 31.42 6.26
CA ASP A 632 -12.65 32.56 5.53
C ASP A 632 -11.30 32.29 4.85
N GLY A 633 -10.94 31.02 4.68
CA GLY A 633 -9.72 30.61 4.01
C GLY A 633 -9.74 30.89 2.50
N PRO A 634 -8.57 31.20 1.88
CA PRO A 634 -8.50 31.61 0.48
C PRO A 634 -8.83 30.46 -0.49
N PHE A 635 -8.52 29.23 -0.12
CA PHE A 635 -8.83 28.04 -0.92
C PHE A 635 -10.32 27.73 -0.90
N GLU A 636 -10.92 27.75 0.29
CA GLU A 636 -12.34 27.52 0.51
C GLU A 636 -13.20 28.55 -0.24
N LEU A 637 -12.74 29.81 -0.28
CA LEU A 637 -13.39 30.85 -1.05
C LEU A 637 -13.46 30.52 -2.56
N ILE A 638 -12.44 29.87 -3.14
CA ILE A 638 -12.48 29.42 -4.55
C ILE A 638 -13.63 28.42 -4.74
N LEU A 639 -13.80 27.48 -3.81
CA LEU A 639 -14.86 26.49 -3.85
C LEU A 639 -16.25 27.17 -3.76
N TYR A 640 -16.42 28.11 -2.82
CA TYR A 640 -17.68 28.84 -2.65
C TYR A 640 -18.02 29.73 -3.84
N GLN A 641 -17.01 30.35 -4.46
CA GLN A 641 -17.19 31.15 -5.66
C GLN A 641 -17.64 30.28 -6.84
N TYR A 642 -17.12 29.06 -6.97
CA TYR A 642 -17.62 28.13 -7.98
C TYR A 642 -19.09 27.78 -7.73
N VAL A 643 -19.47 27.36 -6.50
CA VAL A 643 -20.87 27.06 -6.16
C VAL A 643 -21.80 28.23 -6.52
N LYS A 644 -21.41 29.45 -6.15
CA LYS A 644 -22.15 30.68 -6.48
C LYS A 644 -22.28 30.86 -7.99
N GLN A 645 -21.17 30.83 -8.73
CA GLN A 645 -21.16 31.09 -10.18
C GLN A 645 -21.96 30.02 -10.93
N SER A 646 -21.76 28.74 -10.62
CA SER A 646 -22.47 27.63 -11.26
C SER A 646 -23.98 27.77 -11.16
N PHE A 647 -24.51 28.10 -9.97
CA PHE A 647 -25.96 28.26 -9.79
C PHE A 647 -26.49 29.57 -10.37
N GLU A 648 -25.80 30.70 -10.19
CA GLU A 648 -26.27 32.00 -10.69
C GLU A 648 -26.24 32.07 -12.22
N GLU A 649 -25.26 31.45 -12.88
CA GLU A 649 -25.19 31.37 -14.33
C GLU A 649 -26.27 30.43 -14.90
N LEU A 650 -26.51 29.29 -14.23
CA LEU A 650 -27.49 28.30 -14.69
C LEU A 650 -28.93 28.80 -14.55
N PHE A 651 -29.28 29.42 -13.42
CA PHE A 651 -30.66 29.81 -13.11
C PHE A 651 -30.99 31.28 -13.38
N GLY A 652 -29.97 32.13 -13.50
CA GLY A 652 -30.09 33.57 -13.71
C GLY A 652 -30.18 34.36 -12.40
N THR A 653 -29.35 35.39 -12.29
CA THR A 653 -29.31 36.31 -11.12
C THR A 653 -30.60 37.09 -10.88
N ASP A 654 -31.52 37.13 -11.85
CA ASP A 654 -32.86 37.68 -11.67
C ASP A 654 -33.78 36.76 -10.84
N LYS A 655 -33.40 35.49 -10.64
CA LYS A 655 -34.18 34.49 -9.91
C LYS A 655 -33.45 33.83 -8.74
N LEU A 656 -32.12 33.70 -8.81
CA LEU A 656 -31.31 33.12 -7.73
C LEU A 656 -30.06 33.94 -7.47
N ILE A 657 -29.80 34.23 -6.19
CA ILE A 657 -28.56 34.83 -5.71
C ILE A 657 -28.00 33.93 -4.61
N VAL A 658 -26.70 33.64 -4.68
CA VAL A 658 -25.96 32.96 -3.61
C VAL A 658 -25.05 33.97 -2.92
N GLU A 659 -25.32 34.24 -1.65
CA GLU A 659 -24.53 35.14 -0.80
C GLU A 659 -23.53 34.33 0.02
N ILE A 660 -22.23 34.52 -0.28
CA ILE A 660 -21.15 33.88 0.47
C ILE A 660 -20.98 34.60 1.80
N SER A 661 -21.09 33.84 2.90
CA SER A 661 -20.97 34.30 4.28
C SER A 661 -19.87 33.51 4.99
N THR A 662 -18.64 34.03 4.96
CA THR A 662 -17.48 33.39 5.59
C THR A 662 -17.18 33.92 7.00
N ASN A 663 -16.64 33.06 7.84
CA ASN A 663 -16.19 33.38 9.20
C ASN A 663 -14.88 32.64 9.53
N PRO A 664 -14.07 33.11 10.49
CA PRO A 664 -13.00 32.28 11.06
C PRO A 664 -13.57 30.97 11.65
N GLN A 665 -12.76 29.91 11.72
CA GLN A 665 -13.21 28.56 12.11
C GLN A 665 -14.13 28.55 13.34
N GLU A 666 -13.71 29.09 14.48
CA GLU A 666 -14.52 29.09 15.72
C GLU A 666 -15.89 29.77 15.55
N ALA A 667 -15.95 30.84 14.76
CA ALA A 667 -17.19 31.55 14.48
C ALA A 667 -18.05 30.81 13.45
N HIS A 668 -17.43 30.09 12.52
CA HIS A 668 -18.11 29.21 11.58
C HIS A 668 -18.76 28.03 12.31
N ASP A 669 -18.06 27.39 13.25
CA ASP A 669 -18.60 26.30 14.06
C ASP A 669 -19.87 26.74 14.81
N ALA A 670 -19.84 27.95 15.39
CA ALA A 670 -21.02 28.54 16.01
C ALA A 670 -22.17 28.83 15.02
N VAL A 671 -21.89 29.09 13.74
CA VAL A 671 -22.92 29.21 12.69
C VAL A 671 -23.57 27.85 12.41
N LEU A 672 -22.78 26.78 12.38
CA LEU A 672 -23.26 25.41 12.16
C LEU A 672 -24.14 24.93 13.33
N ASP A 673 -23.69 25.11 14.57
CA ASP A 673 -24.43 24.74 15.79
C ASP A 673 -25.82 25.41 15.85
N ARG A 674 -25.90 26.65 15.36
CA ARG A 674 -27.14 27.44 15.31
C ARG A 674 -28.01 27.13 14.10
N MET A 675 -27.49 26.38 13.12
CA MET A 675 -28.08 26.22 11.79
C MET A 675 -28.41 27.58 11.14
N ASP A 676 -27.49 28.53 11.27
CA ASP A 676 -27.64 29.91 10.79
C ASP A 676 -27.13 30.05 9.33
N PHE A 677 -27.68 29.23 8.43
CA PHE A 677 -27.31 29.15 7.01
C PHE A 677 -28.47 28.59 6.16
N ASP A 678 -28.43 28.80 4.84
CA ASP A 678 -29.32 28.12 3.89
C ASP A 678 -28.65 26.91 3.28
N ILE A 679 -27.40 27.10 2.85
CA ILE A 679 -26.52 26.03 2.36
C ILE A 679 -25.14 26.15 3.01
N VAL A 680 -24.45 25.01 3.16
CA VAL A 680 -23.06 24.96 3.63
C VAL A 680 -22.30 23.91 2.82
N LEU A 681 -21.06 24.21 2.44
CA LEU A 681 -20.16 23.26 1.80
C LEU A 681 -19.20 22.69 2.86
N THR A 682 -19.26 21.39 3.09
CA THR A 682 -18.46 20.71 4.14
C THR A 682 -18.12 19.27 3.77
N SER A 683 -17.15 18.68 4.46
CA SER A 683 -16.75 17.29 4.32
C SER A 683 -17.02 16.49 5.59
N VAL A 684 -17.36 15.20 5.44
CA VAL A 684 -17.53 14.27 6.58
C VAL A 684 -16.57 13.11 6.38
N GLY A 685 -15.77 12.81 7.41
CA GLY A 685 -14.86 11.68 7.40
C GLY A 685 -15.52 10.43 7.97
N PHE A 686 -15.47 9.32 7.24
CA PHE A 686 -16.00 8.04 7.69
C PHE A 686 -14.91 7.12 8.29
N GLY A 687 -13.64 7.40 8.02
CA GLY A 687 -12.50 6.69 8.61
C GLY A 687 -12.28 5.26 8.11
N THR A 688 -13.24 4.65 7.40
CA THR A 688 -13.13 3.32 6.78
C THR A 688 -13.77 3.29 5.39
N SER A 689 -13.24 2.44 4.50
CA SER A 689 -13.78 2.16 3.15
C SER A 689 -14.71 0.93 3.13
N THR A 690 -15.15 0.42 4.29
CA THR A 690 -16.02 -0.76 4.39
C THR A 690 -17.13 -0.59 5.43
N GLY A 691 -18.21 -1.37 5.24
CA GLY A 691 -19.44 -1.28 6.04
C GLY A 691 -20.40 -0.22 5.51
N ILE A 692 -20.67 -0.20 4.20
CA ILE A 692 -21.58 0.77 3.58
C ILE A 692 -22.96 0.85 4.27
N GLN A 693 -23.45 -0.27 4.81
CA GLN A 693 -24.72 -0.36 5.49
C GLN A 693 -24.78 0.54 6.73
N TRP A 694 -23.74 0.54 7.56
CA TRP A 694 -23.71 1.42 8.74
C TRP A 694 -23.47 2.86 8.30
N GLN A 695 -22.66 3.12 7.26
CA GLN A 695 -22.38 4.48 6.79
C GLN A 695 -23.65 5.17 6.26
N TYR A 696 -24.44 4.48 5.45
CA TYR A 696 -25.75 4.98 5.01
C TYR A 696 -26.74 5.09 6.18
N GLY A 697 -26.73 4.13 7.12
CA GLY A 697 -27.50 4.21 8.37
C GLY A 697 -27.14 5.44 9.19
N ALA A 698 -25.86 5.79 9.26
CA ALA A 698 -25.34 6.90 10.03
C ALA A 698 -25.69 8.25 9.40
N ILE A 699 -25.61 8.39 8.07
CA ILE A 699 -26.09 9.59 7.37
C ILE A 699 -27.61 9.74 7.49
N GLY A 700 -28.34 8.63 7.37
CA GLY A 700 -29.80 8.61 7.47
C GLY A 700 -30.31 9.03 8.85
N GLY A 701 -29.79 8.41 9.92
CA GLY A 701 -30.36 8.53 11.27
C GLY A 701 -29.54 9.31 12.30
N PHE A 702 -28.22 9.39 12.12
CA PHE A 702 -27.30 9.84 13.16
C PHE A 702 -26.30 10.89 12.68
N ALA A 703 -26.61 11.63 11.62
CA ALA A 703 -25.77 12.75 11.18
C ALA A 703 -25.46 13.77 12.30
N GLY A 704 -26.24 13.75 13.39
CA GLY A 704 -26.00 14.42 14.69
C GLY A 704 -24.70 14.10 15.41
N GLU A 705 -24.20 12.87 15.28
CA GLU A 705 -22.98 12.39 15.94
C GLU A 705 -21.73 12.70 15.11
N PHE A 706 -21.89 12.97 13.81
CA PHE A 706 -20.84 13.52 12.95
C PHE A 706 -20.81 15.04 13.16
N TRP A 707 -20.00 15.49 14.11
CA TRP A 707 -19.64 16.89 14.44
C TRP A 707 -20.60 18.01 13.98
N HIS A 708 -21.20 18.70 14.95
CA HIS A 708 -22.21 19.78 14.81
C HIS A 708 -23.57 19.35 14.25
N GLY A 709 -23.72 18.07 13.88
CA GLY A 709 -24.99 17.47 13.48
C GLY A 709 -25.57 17.98 12.16
N PHE A 710 -24.94 18.99 11.56
CA PHE A 710 -25.26 19.70 10.32
C PHE A 710 -26.74 20.02 10.07
N GLY A 711 -27.57 19.97 11.11
CA GLY A 711 -29.03 19.96 10.97
C GLY A 711 -29.65 18.71 10.37
N LEU A 712 -28.85 17.69 10.13
CA LEU A 712 -29.21 16.40 9.53
C LEU A 712 -29.62 15.36 10.58
N ALA A 713 -29.32 15.60 11.86
CA ALA A 713 -29.76 14.76 12.98
C ALA A 713 -31.29 14.72 13.05
N ASN A 714 -31.91 13.66 12.53
CA ASN A 714 -33.32 13.56 12.18
C ASN A 714 -33.68 14.45 10.98
N PRO A 715 -33.80 13.90 9.75
CA PRO A 715 -34.13 14.70 8.59
C PRO A 715 -35.47 15.39 8.78
N PHE A 716 -35.45 16.71 8.69
CA PHE A 716 -36.56 17.57 9.05
C PHE A 716 -37.16 18.24 7.82
N ASP A 717 -38.48 18.38 7.83
CA ASP A 717 -39.24 19.19 6.90
C ASP A 717 -40.23 20.05 7.70
N LYS A 718 -40.00 21.37 7.69
CA LYS A 718 -40.87 22.34 8.37
C LYS A 718 -42.32 22.24 7.89
N SER A 719 -42.54 21.86 6.63
CA SER A 719 -43.87 21.74 6.03
C SER A 719 -44.61 20.47 6.47
N ALA A 720 -43.88 19.45 6.94
CA ALA A 720 -44.44 18.17 7.37
C ALA A 720 -44.99 18.17 8.81
N ILE A 721 -44.81 19.27 9.55
CA ILE A 721 -45.30 19.39 10.94
C ILE A 721 -46.83 19.25 10.94
N SER A 722 -47.31 18.21 11.60
CA SER A 722 -48.73 17.90 11.73
C SER A 722 -49.02 17.25 13.10
N GLU A 723 -50.28 16.94 13.39
CA GLU A 723 -50.65 16.23 14.63
C GLU A 723 -50.02 14.82 14.68
N ASP A 724 -49.91 14.15 13.53
CA ASP A 724 -49.35 12.80 13.38
C ASP A 724 -47.82 12.81 13.18
N ASN A 725 -47.23 13.95 12.82
CA ASN A 725 -45.78 14.16 12.72
C ASN A 725 -45.37 15.46 13.45
N PRO A 726 -45.45 15.50 14.80
CA PRO A 726 -45.24 16.72 15.57
C PRO A 726 -43.78 17.18 15.60
N LYS A 727 -42.85 16.30 15.24
CA LYS A 727 -41.41 16.59 15.14
C LYS A 727 -41.00 17.10 13.75
N GLY A 728 -41.91 17.07 12.77
CA GLY A 728 -41.64 17.52 11.41
C GLY A 728 -40.59 16.68 10.69
N TYR A 729 -40.62 15.36 10.84
CA TYR A 729 -39.73 14.48 10.07
C TYR A 729 -40.05 14.57 8.57
N ALA A 730 -39.00 14.54 7.75
CA ALA A 730 -39.16 14.46 6.30
C ALA A 730 -39.87 13.16 5.89
N SER A 731 -40.66 13.19 4.82
CA SER A 731 -41.52 12.04 4.46
C SER A 731 -40.71 10.78 4.16
N TYR A 732 -39.59 10.90 3.44
CA TYR A 732 -38.71 9.78 3.09
C TYR A 732 -38.14 9.04 4.31
N TRP A 733 -38.13 9.67 5.48
CA TRP A 733 -37.62 9.10 6.73
C TRP A 733 -38.62 8.17 7.41
N ILE A 734 -39.91 8.48 7.27
CA ILE A 734 -41.01 7.80 7.95
C ILE A 734 -41.88 6.95 6.99
N GLU A 735 -41.61 7.03 5.69
CA GLU A 735 -42.19 6.16 4.67
C GLU A 735 -41.44 4.82 4.62
N ASP A 736 -42.18 3.76 4.29
CA ASP A 736 -41.64 2.41 4.18
C ASP A 736 -40.71 2.28 2.97
N LEU A 737 -39.54 1.68 3.18
CA LEU A 737 -38.70 1.12 2.13
C LEU A 737 -39.17 -0.30 1.83
N GLU A 738 -39.36 -0.62 0.55
CA GLU A 738 -39.62 -1.99 0.10
C GLU A 738 -38.36 -2.57 -0.54
N VAL A 739 -37.79 -3.62 0.06
CA VAL A 739 -36.48 -4.18 -0.35
C VAL A 739 -36.52 -5.71 -0.38
N ASP A 740 -35.97 -6.30 -1.43
CA ASP A 740 -35.79 -7.75 -1.52
C ASP A 740 -34.55 -8.20 -0.74
N LEU A 741 -34.78 -8.94 0.35
CA LEU A 741 -33.78 -9.56 1.23
C LEU A 741 -33.98 -11.08 1.29
N SER A 742 -34.28 -11.70 0.16
CA SER A 742 -34.54 -13.14 0.06
C SER A 742 -33.36 -13.99 0.54
N ASN A 743 -32.10 -13.52 0.39
CA ASN A 743 -30.93 -14.28 0.85
C ASN A 743 -30.85 -14.27 2.39
N THR A 744 -31.09 -13.12 3.00
CA THR A 744 -31.17 -12.94 4.46
C THR A 744 -32.27 -13.79 5.05
N TRP A 745 -33.45 -13.81 4.41
CA TRP A 745 -34.55 -14.68 4.82
C TRP A 745 -34.17 -16.17 4.76
N ALA A 746 -33.54 -16.61 3.68
CA ALA A 746 -33.09 -18.00 3.54
C ALA A 746 -32.07 -18.38 4.62
N PHE A 747 -31.13 -17.48 4.91
CA PHE A 747 -30.14 -17.65 5.98
C PHE A 747 -30.80 -17.78 7.37
N LEU A 748 -31.75 -16.89 7.69
CA LEU A 748 -32.46 -16.95 8.97
C LEU A 748 -33.30 -18.24 9.10
N GLU A 749 -33.99 -18.66 8.04
CA GLU A 749 -34.72 -19.93 8.05
C GLU A 749 -33.79 -21.15 8.24
N GLU A 750 -32.56 -21.10 7.71
CA GLU A 750 -31.55 -22.15 7.92
C GLU A 750 -31.01 -22.14 9.36
N LEU A 751 -30.76 -20.97 9.93
CA LEU A 751 -30.29 -20.81 11.31
C LEU A 751 -31.32 -21.36 12.32
N GLY A 752 -32.61 -21.13 12.04
CA GLY A 752 -33.72 -21.68 12.79
C GLY A 752 -34.04 -20.93 14.08
N LEU A 753 -35.29 -21.06 14.54
CA LEU A 753 -35.83 -20.28 15.67
C LEU A 753 -35.12 -20.50 17.01
N ASP A 754 -34.49 -21.66 17.21
CA ASP A 754 -33.78 -21.95 18.46
C ASP A 754 -32.51 -21.09 18.58
N GLU A 755 -31.79 -20.86 17.49
CA GLU A 755 -30.57 -20.03 17.46
C GLU A 755 -30.92 -18.54 17.27
N ILE A 756 -31.93 -18.22 16.46
CA ILE A 756 -32.41 -16.84 16.28
C ILE A 756 -32.99 -16.31 17.60
N GLY A 757 -33.77 -17.12 18.32
CA GLY A 757 -34.49 -16.71 19.53
C GLY A 757 -33.61 -16.19 20.68
N ASP A 758 -32.33 -16.56 20.67
CA ASP A 758 -31.34 -16.13 21.66
C ASP A 758 -30.62 -14.82 21.27
N ASN A 759 -30.88 -14.28 20.07
CA ASN A 759 -30.31 -13.02 19.56
C ASN A 759 -31.43 -12.06 19.10
N GLU A 760 -31.57 -10.93 19.82
CA GLU A 760 -32.64 -9.95 19.58
C GLU A 760 -32.58 -9.33 18.16
N ASP A 761 -31.38 -9.16 17.59
CA ASP A 761 -31.20 -8.60 16.25
C ASP A 761 -31.65 -9.58 15.17
N TYR A 762 -31.22 -10.85 15.25
CA TYR A 762 -31.69 -11.90 14.34
C TYR A 762 -33.21 -12.04 14.42
N MET A 763 -33.80 -12.01 15.63
CA MET A 763 -35.25 -12.06 15.80
C MET A 763 -35.97 -10.86 15.16
N LYS A 764 -35.40 -9.66 15.28
CA LYS A 764 -35.95 -8.44 14.67
C LYS A 764 -36.02 -8.58 13.15
N TRP A 765 -34.91 -8.93 12.50
CA TRP A 765 -34.87 -9.14 11.05
C TRP A 765 -35.77 -10.30 10.61
N TYR A 766 -35.81 -11.40 11.38
CA TYR A 766 -36.71 -12.51 11.11
C TYR A 766 -38.17 -12.07 11.07
N ASN A 767 -38.61 -11.29 12.06
CA ASN A 767 -39.98 -10.79 12.14
C ASN A 767 -40.32 -9.83 10.99
N TRP A 768 -39.39 -8.95 10.62
CA TRP A 768 -39.57 -8.02 9.50
C TRP A 768 -39.72 -8.73 8.16
N LEU A 769 -39.05 -9.86 7.97
CA LEU A 769 -39.04 -10.60 6.71
C LEU A 769 -40.12 -11.68 6.59
N GLN A 770 -41.00 -11.83 7.58
CA GLN A 770 -42.10 -12.79 7.49
C GLN A 770 -43.12 -12.43 6.41
N GLU A 771 -43.79 -13.45 5.89
CA GLU A 771 -44.97 -13.27 5.04
C GLU A 771 -46.08 -12.57 5.83
N GLU A 772 -46.61 -11.49 5.28
CA GLU A 772 -47.81 -10.85 5.77
C GLU A 772 -49.00 -11.19 4.89
N THR A 773 -50.11 -11.57 5.52
CA THR A 773 -51.38 -11.84 4.85
C THR A 773 -52.45 -10.89 5.34
N ASP A 774 -53.30 -10.45 4.42
CA ASP A 774 -54.50 -9.69 4.74
C ASP A 774 -55.42 -10.57 5.63
N PRO A 775 -55.76 -10.11 6.85
CA PRO A 775 -56.53 -10.92 7.79
C PRO A 775 -57.98 -11.18 7.34
N ASP A 776 -58.53 -10.35 6.46
CA ASP A 776 -59.90 -10.45 5.95
C ASP A 776 -59.98 -11.31 4.68
N THR A 777 -58.95 -11.26 3.81
CA THR A 777 -58.96 -11.95 2.51
C THR A 777 -58.04 -13.17 2.44
N GLY A 778 -57.07 -13.29 3.34
CA GLY A 778 -56.02 -14.31 3.33
C GLY A 778 -55.03 -14.17 2.17
N ALA A 779 -55.06 -13.05 1.44
CA ALA A 779 -54.12 -12.77 0.37
C ALA A 779 -52.77 -12.31 0.93
N VAL A 780 -51.67 -12.76 0.34
CA VAL A 780 -50.33 -12.28 0.69
C VAL A 780 -50.20 -10.80 0.28
N VAL A 781 -49.92 -9.93 1.24
CA VAL A 781 -49.73 -8.48 1.06
C VAL A 781 -48.26 -8.06 1.16
N LYS A 782 -47.41 -8.92 1.75
CA LYS A 782 -45.96 -8.85 1.72
C LYS A 782 -45.42 -10.28 1.68
N PRO A 783 -44.76 -10.70 0.58
CA PRO A 783 -44.11 -12.01 0.53
C PRO A 783 -43.00 -12.12 1.58
N ALA A 784 -42.72 -13.34 2.06
CA ALA A 784 -41.55 -13.57 2.90
C ALA A 784 -40.26 -13.19 2.15
N GLY A 785 -39.28 -12.65 2.87
CA GLY A 785 -38.04 -12.13 2.31
C GLY A 785 -38.13 -10.71 1.74
N ILE A 786 -39.31 -10.09 1.71
CA ILE A 786 -39.46 -8.67 1.36
C ILE A 786 -39.53 -7.85 2.65
N LEU A 787 -38.56 -6.95 2.81
CA LEU A 787 -38.58 -5.92 3.84
C LEU A 787 -39.61 -4.86 3.45
N ARG A 788 -40.45 -4.45 4.41
CA ARG A 788 -41.30 -3.26 4.32
C ARG A 788 -41.29 -2.59 5.68
N GLU A 789 -40.39 -1.64 5.86
CA GLU A 789 -40.19 -0.92 7.13
C GLU A 789 -39.69 0.50 6.86
N THR A 790 -39.82 1.39 7.84
CA THR A 790 -39.42 2.80 7.67
C THR A 790 -37.91 2.94 7.47
N MET A 791 -37.49 3.94 6.68
CA MET A 791 -36.05 4.25 6.52
C MET A 791 -35.39 4.51 7.89
N GLN A 792 -36.12 5.09 8.84
CA GLN A 792 -35.67 5.27 10.21
C GLN A 792 -35.27 3.96 10.89
N ASP A 793 -36.17 2.98 10.93
CA ASP A 793 -35.96 1.74 11.65
C ASP A 793 -34.84 0.90 11.00
N VAL A 794 -34.79 0.90 9.67
CA VAL A 794 -33.72 0.26 8.90
C VAL A 794 -32.37 0.93 9.19
N ALA A 795 -32.27 2.25 9.09
CA ALA A 795 -31.03 2.99 9.31
C ALA A 795 -30.49 2.83 10.75
N ILE A 796 -31.37 2.87 11.75
CA ILE A 796 -31.01 2.62 13.15
C ILE A 796 -30.50 1.19 13.32
N SER A 797 -31.17 0.21 12.72
CA SER A 797 -30.77 -1.19 12.82
C SER A 797 -29.40 -1.43 12.18
N LEU A 798 -29.14 -0.89 11.00
CA LEU A 798 -27.83 -1.04 10.34
C LEU A 798 -26.67 -0.40 11.11
N TYR A 799 -26.95 0.65 11.90
CA TYR A 799 -25.94 1.36 12.68
C TYR A 799 -25.72 0.78 14.09
N ALA A 800 -26.80 0.53 14.83
CA ALA A 800 -26.74 0.13 16.24
C ALA A 800 -26.79 -1.39 16.46
N ASP A 801 -27.44 -2.11 15.54
CA ASP A 801 -27.86 -3.51 15.68
C ASP A 801 -27.53 -4.27 14.39
N SER A 802 -26.28 -4.18 13.94
CA SER A 802 -25.89 -4.49 12.56
C SER A 802 -26.08 -5.95 12.15
N THR A 803 -26.28 -6.88 13.08
CA THR A 803 -26.55 -8.30 12.82
C THR A 803 -27.88 -8.45 12.04
N PRO A 804 -27.97 -9.20 10.93
CA PRO A 804 -27.02 -10.20 10.42
C PRO A 804 -25.92 -9.63 9.50
N PHE A 805 -25.94 -8.33 9.22
CA PHE A 805 -25.02 -7.60 8.33
C PHE A 805 -23.89 -6.92 9.10
N ASP A 806 -23.32 -7.62 10.09
CA ASP A 806 -22.25 -7.05 10.91
C ASP A 806 -21.07 -6.59 10.04
N ALA A 807 -20.32 -5.59 10.50
CA ALA A 807 -19.19 -5.04 9.76
C ALA A 807 -17.95 -5.96 9.83
N THR A 808 -18.15 -7.26 9.63
CA THR A 808 -17.07 -8.24 9.56
C THR A 808 -16.31 -8.10 8.24
N ALA A 809 -15.07 -8.61 8.19
CA ALA A 809 -14.25 -8.54 6.98
C ALA A 809 -14.81 -9.40 5.82
N LYS A 810 -15.62 -10.41 6.14
CA LYS A 810 -16.13 -11.41 5.20
C LYS A 810 -17.64 -11.44 5.21
N GLU A 811 -18.23 -11.75 4.07
CA GLU A 811 -19.67 -11.93 3.94
C GLU A 811 -20.18 -12.99 4.97
N PRO A 812 -21.15 -12.63 5.84
CA PRO A 812 -21.60 -13.50 6.93
C PRO A 812 -22.40 -14.71 6.43
N PHE A 813 -23.04 -14.60 5.27
CA PHE A 813 -23.77 -15.67 4.59
C PHE A 813 -23.85 -15.39 3.09
N PRO A 814 -23.98 -16.42 2.23
CA PRO A 814 -24.05 -16.22 0.78
C PRO A 814 -25.20 -15.28 0.38
N GLY A 815 -24.87 -14.18 -0.29
CA GLY A 815 -25.84 -13.20 -0.78
C GLY A 815 -26.10 -12.02 0.16
N ALA A 816 -25.46 -11.96 1.33
CA ALA A 816 -25.52 -10.80 2.22
C ALA A 816 -25.06 -9.51 1.53
N THR A 817 -24.03 -9.53 0.68
CA THR A 817 -23.58 -8.35 -0.08
C THR A 817 -24.68 -7.84 -1.00
N THR A 818 -25.39 -8.76 -1.67
CA THR A 818 -26.50 -8.41 -2.57
C THR A 818 -27.62 -7.74 -1.80
N ASP A 819 -28.02 -8.32 -0.67
CA ASP A 819 -29.08 -7.79 0.19
C ASP A 819 -28.70 -6.43 0.79
N VAL A 820 -27.45 -6.26 1.26
CA VAL A 820 -26.94 -4.96 1.73
C VAL A 820 -27.00 -3.91 0.62
N TYR A 821 -26.53 -4.23 -0.60
CA TYR A 821 -26.59 -3.30 -1.72
C TYR A 821 -28.02 -2.99 -2.16
N ASN A 822 -28.97 -3.91 -1.99
CA ASN A 822 -30.39 -3.62 -2.21
C ASN A 822 -30.92 -2.62 -1.18
N ILE A 823 -30.58 -2.76 0.11
CA ILE A 823 -30.97 -1.81 1.16
C ILE A 823 -30.37 -0.42 0.87
N VAL A 824 -29.07 -0.38 0.58
CA VAL A 824 -28.36 0.86 0.26
C VAL A 824 -28.94 1.53 -0.98
N ALA A 825 -29.30 0.77 -2.02
CA ALA A 825 -29.96 1.31 -3.20
C ALA A 825 -31.30 1.97 -2.88
N ALA A 826 -32.15 1.33 -2.09
CA ALA A 826 -33.43 1.91 -1.67
C ALA A 826 -33.23 3.20 -0.83
N MET A 827 -32.28 3.20 0.11
CA MET A 827 -31.93 4.40 0.87
C MET A 827 -31.38 5.50 -0.03
N HIS A 828 -30.52 5.13 -0.98
CA HIS A 828 -29.91 6.07 -1.91
C HIS A 828 -30.94 6.71 -2.83
N GLU A 829 -31.89 5.94 -3.37
CA GLU A 829 -33.02 6.45 -4.14
C GLU A 829 -33.86 7.44 -3.34
N ALA A 830 -34.24 7.07 -2.10
CA ALA A 830 -35.03 7.94 -1.22
C ALA A 830 -34.31 9.27 -0.95
N MET A 831 -33.00 9.22 -0.69
CA MET A 831 -32.19 10.42 -0.44
C MET A 831 -31.97 11.26 -1.70
N MET A 832 -31.73 10.64 -2.86
CA MET A 832 -31.62 11.34 -4.15
C MET A 832 -32.93 11.98 -4.58
N ASP A 833 -34.05 11.35 -4.27
CA ASP A 833 -35.37 11.88 -4.55
C ASP A 833 -35.65 13.10 -3.66
N TRP A 834 -35.43 12.98 -2.35
CA TRP A 834 -35.67 14.05 -1.38
C TRP A 834 -34.67 15.21 -1.48
N VAL A 835 -33.40 14.90 -1.76
CA VAL A 835 -32.22 15.79 -1.78
C VAL A 835 -32.06 16.55 -0.46
N ASN A 836 -31.60 15.88 0.59
CA ASN A 836 -31.19 16.52 1.85
C ASN A 836 -29.78 17.13 1.77
N LEU A 837 -28.93 16.59 0.90
CA LEU A 837 -27.60 17.09 0.60
C LEU A 837 -27.29 16.84 -0.88
N ILE A 838 -26.29 17.56 -1.39
CA ILE A 838 -25.79 17.41 -2.76
C ILE A 838 -24.36 16.88 -2.65
N PRO A 839 -24.12 15.59 -2.97
CA PRO A 839 -22.77 15.05 -3.10
C PRO A 839 -21.99 15.85 -4.13
N THR A 840 -20.70 16.10 -3.87
CA THR A 840 -19.83 16.83 -4.81
C THR A 840 -18.68 15.96 -5.26
N VAL A 841 -17.78 15.62 -4.33
CA VAL A 841 -16.59 14.79 -4.57
C VAL A 841 -16.34 13.84 -3.41
N THR A 842 -15.67 12.73 -3.69
CA THR A 842 -14.86 12.00 -2.70
C THR A 842 -13.44 12.54 -2.78
N ARG A 843 -12.88 12.93 -1.64
CA ARG A 843 -11.52 13.45 -1.60
C ARG A 843 -10.51 12.40 -2.02
N SER A 844 -9.52 12.85 -2.78
CA SER A 844 -8.48 12.01 -3.36
C SER A 844 -7.15 12.77 -3.43
N SER A 845 -6.06 12.03 -3.30
CA SER A 845 -4.74 12.47 -3.75
C SER A 845 -4.39 11.79 -5.09
N ALA A 846 -3.49 12.38 -5.85
CA ALA A 846 -3.02 11.80 -7.11
C ALA A 846 -1.52 12.01 -7.29
N ILE A 847 -0.85 10.94 -7.72
CA ILE A 847 0.58 10.90 -7.96
C ILE A 847 0.82 10.30 -9.34
N VAL A 848 1.68 10.93 -10.14
CA VAL A 848 2.15 10.35 -11.40
C VAL A 848 3.53 9.73 -11.20
N TYR A 849 3.69 8.47 -11.64
CA TYR A 849 4.96 7.75 -11.64
C TYR A 849 5.60 7.77 -13.03
N ALA A 850 6.93 7.81 -13.08
CA ALA A 850 7.68 7.66 -14.31
C ALA A 850 7.62 6.21 -14.82
N ASP A 851 7.75 6.00 -16.13
CA ASP A 851 7.67 4.67 -16.78
C ASP A 851 8.68 3.65 -16.25
N ASN A 852 9.76 4.12 -15.61
CA ASN A 852 10.77 3.24 -15.04
C ASN A 852 10.42 2.72 -13.63
N VAL A 853 9.40 3.28 -12.98
CA VAL A 853 8.92 2.81 -11.68
C VAL A 853 7.89 1.72 -11.90
N VAL A 854 8.24 0.49 -11.52
CA VAL A 854 7.30 -0.62 -11.53
C VAL A 854 6.71 -0.78 -10.14
N ILE A 855 5.37 -0.86 -10.08
CA ILE A 855 4.59 -1.13 -8.88
C ILE A 855 3.94 -2.50 -9.10
N THR A 856 4.21 -3.46 -8.22
CA THR A 856 3.74 -4.84 -8.43
C THR A 856 2.33 -5.10 -7.93
N TRP A 857 1.74 -4.16 -7.19
CA TRP A 857 0.36 -4.27 -6.73
C TRP A 857 -0.55 -3.32 -7.56
N PRO A 858 -1.83 -3.68 -7.76
CA PRO A 858 -2.66 -3.04 -8.79
C PRO A 858 -3.08 -1.60 -8.49
N PHE A 859 -3.25 -1.24 -7.21
CA PHE A 859 -3.76 0.06 -6.79
C PHE A 859 -3.17 0.52 -5.45
N TYR A 860 -2.84 1.81 -5.31
CA TYR A 860 -2.31 2.36 -4.06
C TYR A 860 -3.30 2.14 -2.91
N HIS A 861 -2.91 1.36 -1.89
CA HIS A 861 -3.83 0.95 -0.84
C HIS A 861 -3.13 0.88 0.52
N GLY A 862 -3.84 1.30 1.57
CA GLY A 862 -3.34 1.34 2.95
C GLY A 862 -2.99 -0.03 3.53
N ALA A 863 -3.51 -1.14 2.99
CA ALA A 863 -3.18 -2.51 3.45
C ALA A 863 -1.67 -2.80 3.42
N PHE A 864 -0.94 -2.14 2.53
CA PHE A 864 0.49 -2.34 2.43
C PHE A 864 1.30 -1.45 3.36
N ILE A 865 0.71 -0.54 4.16
CA ILE A 865 1.34 0.37 5.15
C ILE A 865 2.82 0.71 4.82
N TRP A 866 3.76 0.01 5.46
CA TRP A 866 5.22 0.19 5.37
C TRP A 866 5.83 -0.29 4.05
N GLY A 867 5.09 -1.08 3.30
CA GLY A 867 5.47 -1.89 2.15
C GLY A 867 5.48 -1.25 0.76
N PRO A 868 5.27 0.06 0.50
CA PRO A 868 5.34 0.48 -0.88
C PRO A 868 6.76 0.34 -1.45
N ASN A 869 7.83 0.36 -0.64
CA ASN A 869 9.20 0.08 -1.11
C ASN A 869 9.49 -1.40 -1.35
N ARG A 870 8.67 -2.28 -0.78
CA ARG A 870 8.76 -3.73 -0.96
C ARG A 870 8.26 -4.18 -2.32
N TYR A 871 7.14 -3.58 -2.72
CA TYR A 871 6.43 -3.97 -3.93
C TYR A 871 6.66 -2.95 -5.06
N ARG A 872 7.71 -2.13 -4.97
CA ARG A 872 8.16 -1.26 -6.07
C ARG A 872 9.63 -1.49 -6.37
N TYR A 873 10.00 -1.33 -7.64
CA TYR A 873 11.39 -1.38 -8.08
C TYR A 873 11.57 -0.51 -9.32
N LEU A 874 12.81 -0.31 -9.74
CA LEU A 874 13.14 0.40 -10.98
C LEU A 874 13.47 -0.62 -12.07
N ASN A 875 12.74 -0.63 -13.18
CA ASN A 875 13.09 -1.49 -14.32
C ASN A 875 14.39 -1.05 -15.03
N THR A 876 14.88 0.15 -14.72
CA THR A 876 16.18 0.67 -15.14
C THR A 876 17.35 0.15 -14.30
N ASP A 877 17.07 -0.45 -13.14
CA ASP A 877 18.08 -1.14 -12.36
C ASP A 877 18.38 -2.49 -13.02
N ALA A 878 19.65 -2.75 -13.34
CA ALA A 878 20.07 -3.97 -14.03
C ALA A 878 19.75 -5.26 -13.24
N ASP A 879 19.58 -5.15 -11.91
CA ASP A 879 19.17 -6.27 -11.06
C ASP A 879 17.69 -6.63 -11.26
N PHE A 880 16.85 -5.68 -11.69
CA PHE A 880 15.40 -5.84 -11.82
C PHE A 880 14.87 -5.66 -13.26
N ALA A 881 15.75 -5.59 -14.27
CA ALA A 881 15.36 -5.36 -15.67
C ALA A 881 14.40 -6.41 -16.24
N ASP A 882 14.44 -7.65 -15.71
CA ASP A 882 13.55 -8.75 -16.09
C ASP A 882 12.39 -8.96 -15.07
N GLY A 883 12.23 -8.04 -14.11
CA GLY A 883 11.25 -8.12 -13.02
C GLY A 883 11.78 -8.73 -11.72
N LEU A 884 10.89 -8.86 -10.73
CA LEU A 884 11.18 -9.56 -9.48
C LEU A 884 11.14 -11.08 -9.72
N TYR A 885 12.16 -11.77 -9.21
CA TYR A 885 12.12 -13.23 -9.16
C TYR A 885 11.11 -13.68 -8.09
N ASN A 886 10.22 -14.61 -8.46
CA ASN A 886 9.28 -15.21 -7.54
C ASN A 886 9.50 -16.73 -7.50
N PRO A 887 10.04 -17.29 -6.40
CA PRO A 887 10.24 -18.74 -6.29
C PRO A 887 8.93 -19.52 -6.16
N TYR A 888 7.81 -18.86 -5.84
CA TYR A 888 6.50 -19.50 -5.64
C TYR A 888 5.67 -19.63 -6.92
N ALA A 889 6.08 -18.96 -8.01
CA ALA A 889 5.34 -18.94 -9.27
C ALA A 889 5.68 -20.11 -10.22
N GLN A 890 6.47 -21.11 -9.77
CA GLN A 890 6.99 -22.22 -10.58
C GLN A 890 6.06 -23.43 -10.67
#